data_AF-A3CZS2-F1
#
_entry.id   AF-A3CZS2-F1
#
_cell.length_a   1.000
_cell.length_b   1.000
_cell.length_c   1.000
_cell.angle_alpha   90.00
_cell.angle_beta   90.00
_cell.angle_gamma   90.00
#
_symmetry.space_group_name_H-M   'P 1'
#
loop_
_entity.id
_entity.type
_entity.pdbx_description
1 polymer ?
#
loop_
_entity_poly.entity_id
_entity_poly.type
_entity_poly.pdbx_seq_one_letter_code
_entity_poly.pdbx_strand_id
1 'polypeptide(L)'
;MKKYLVALLGCIAALFCFTQKNSNSSSYFNDTIETTQPSTSSSATLEKEITQTKLKAPNNYHSCQQLIASEKETHWNWAREQEWDQWLDKGYSIDDITLAIDHFLNSNFAANWRAKMLKKNSQLNQQNQSLTEQVKALVPDLPSFVLIGRSIPQSQIENIATLSQADALALIKETKLTIDDVDWLLKQDSLSQQLLLQAIENIDDTDALIGFGIQENETLHLIDTAAYYGRDQIVTTLLEKNSVLSDDAYLGTTMEYALDRLDDYFHMNIPLEDDLIVRQVKIIKALHGLNSTANFSIQSDQKAVGFFPRHGYSFDAQQMTNLQQMYGLTLTEIRPKTALTFDPNSALLTELNTNFAQLHANSATPEAIADCQSLVHKIDSQWQPHNLSYFSDKLIKEGKEVTASNLNHIDPALTDCFNYQQRQPLPRRQSGNHSLDNTIYGLAAQNKINEAIKMVEYAQLEEAVNREFFYQLLGYNPEYFTELQLSQLRQETFNYDALYRMAHTRTISLISEGLDIDKLDYTGKSWLDIAIMEHDLPLLNYLVNQHISYPYRESGRDPLYLLLDTNHYKFNPEHLLEYLSLLMVLEPKVYPQHQRLMSLIRLKFPESYTQITNQFPTLIAKEDIPLPPAVCLNF
;
A
#
# COMPACT_ATOMS: atom_id res chain seq x y z
N MET A 1 7.98 -42.12 13.08
CA MET A 1 7.39 -40.77 13.00
C MET A 1 7.95 -39.77 14.02
N LYS A 2 7.94 -40.04 15.34
CA LYS A 2 8.48 -39.13 16.39
C LYS A 2 9.91 -38.61 16.12
N LYS A 3 10.82 -39.48 15.64
CA LYS A 3 12.22 -39.10 15.32
C LYS A 3 12.37 -38.25 14.05
N TYR A 4 11.46 -38.40 13.08
CA TYR A 4 11.50 -37.64 11.83
C TYR A 4 10.94 -36.23 12.01
N LEU A 5 9.90 -36.06 12.84
CA LEU A 5 9.34 -34.75 13.14
C LEU A 5 10.29 -33.88 13.97
N VAL A 6 10.99 -34.47 14.95
CA VAL A 6 12.03 -33.80 15.74
C VAL A 6 13.24 -33.42 14.87
N ALA A 7 13.61 -34.25 13.89
CA ALA A 7 14.66 -33.92 12.94
C ALA A 7 14.26 -32.79 11.98
N LEU A 8 13.00 -32.76 11.52
CA LEU A 8 12.49 -31.70 10.64
C LEU A 8 12.42 -30.35 11.38
N LEU A 9 11.91 -30.33 12.61
CA LEU A 9 11.89 -29.15 13.48
C LEU A 9 13.30 -28.69 13.86
N GLY A 10 14.22 -29.64 14.08
CA GLY A 10 15.64 -29.34 14.28
C GLY A 10 16.31 -28.69 13.07
N CYS A 11 15.97 -29.12 11.86
CA CYS A 11 16.46 -28.49 10.62
C CYS A 11 15.90 -27.09 10.40
N ILE A 12 14.62 -26.85 10.71
CA ILE A 12 13.98 -25.52 10.59
C ILE A 12 14.58 -24.55 11.63
N ALA A 13 14.79 -25.00 12.88
CA ALA A 13 15.45 -24.21 13.91
C ALA A 13 16.93 -23.90 13.59
N ALA A 14 17.65 -24.85 12.98
CA ALA A 14 19.03 -24.66 12.54
C ALA A 14 19.13 -23.67 11.36
N LEU A 15 18.17 -23.70 10.42
CA LEU A 15 18.08 -22.72 9.33
C LEU A 15 17.80 -21.31 9.87
N PHE A 16 16.96 -21.16 10.89
CA PHE A 16 16.71 -19.86 11.55
C PHE A 16 17.91 -19.34 12.36
N CYS A 17 18.67 -20.21 13.02
CA CYS A 17 19.89 -19.82 13.72
C CYS A 17 21.02 -19.40 12.77
N PHE A 18 21.04 -19.90 11.54
CA PHE A 18 22.03 -19.51 10.53
C PHE A 18 21.69 -18.17 9.86
N THR A 19 20.42 -17.79 9.76
CA THR A 19 20.01 -16.50 9.18
C THR A 19 20.14 -15.33 10.16
N GLN A 20 20.09 -15.56 11.47
CA GLN A 20 20.29 -14.51 12.48
C GLN A 20 21.77 -14.18 12.76
N LYS A 21 22.74 -14.98 12.31
CA LYS A 21 24.15 -14.81 12.71
C LYS A 21 24.98 -13.86 11.85
N ASN A 22 24.36 -13.08 10.95
CA ASN A 22 25.04 -12.10 10.10
C ASN A 22 24.48 -10.66 10.20
N SER A 23 23.97 -10.28 11.37
CA SER A 23 23.73 -8.87 11.71
C SER A 23 24.53 -8.48 12.94
N ASN A 24 25.86 -8.43 12.80
CA ASN A 24 26.68 -7.61 13.69
C ASN A 24 26.71 -6.18 13.12
N SER A 25 25.80 -5.33 13.58
CA SER A 25 26.08 -3.90 13.69
C SER A 25 26.01 -3.52 15.18
N SER A 26 27.08 -2.87 15.61
CA SER A 26 27.44 -2.52 16.97
C SER A 26 26.43 -1.59 17.63
N SER A 27 25.79 -2.05 18.70
CA SER A 27 25.23 -1.18 19.73
C SER A 27 26.34 -0.82 20.73
N TYR A 28 26.61 0.48 20.88
CA TYR A 28 27.26 1.02 22.08
C TYR A 28 26.17 1.72 22.88
N PHE A 29 25.68 1.06 23.94
CA PHE A 29 25.15 1.74 25.11
C PHE A 29 25.49 0.89 26.34
N ASN A 30 26.16 1.53 27.29
CA ASN A 30 26.63 0.95 28.55
C ASN A 30 25.43 0.65 29.46
N ASP A 31 25.19 -0.63 29.73
CA ASP A 31 24.40 -1.06 30.90
C ASP A 31 25.34 -1.61 31.97
N THR A 32 25.34 -0.92 33.11
CA THR A 32 25.92 -1.44 34.34
C THR A 32 24.82 -2.25 35.02
N ILE A 33 24.94 -3.57 34.96
CA ILE A 33 24.03 -4.51 35.60
C ILE A 33 24.32 -4.51 37.11
N GLU A 34 23.42 -3.95 37.91
CA GLU A 34 23.26 -4.38 39.31
C GLU A 34 22.09 -5.35 39.42
N THR A 35 22.41 -6.49 39.99
CA THR A 35 21.59 -7.69 40.15
C THR A 35 20.67 -7.52 41.35
N THR A 36 19.38 -7.80 41.22
CA THR A 36 18.59 -8.26 42.37
C THR A 36 17.35 -9.06 41.93
N GLN A 37 17.25 -10.25 42.51
CA GLN A 37 16.19 -11.25 42.35
C GLN A 37 14.87 -10.84 43.05
N PRO A 38 13.76 -11.56 42.79
CA PRO A 38 12.39 -11.04 42.93
C PRO A 38 11.87 -11.13 44.36
N SER A 39 11.12 -10.12 44.78
CA SER A 39 10.32 -10.15 46.01
C SER A 39 8.85 -9.84 45.71
N THR A 40 8.03 -10.78 46.15
CA THR A 40 6.57 -10.83 46.20
C THR A 40 5.92 -9.63 46.90
N SER A 41 4.76 -9.23 46.35
CA SER A 41 3.59 -8.61 46.99
C SER A 41 3.79 -7.50 48.04
N SER A 42 3.37 -6.28 47.68
CA SER A 42 2.37 -5.54 48.47
C SER A 42 1.79 -4.40 47.65
N SER A 43 0.46 -4.25 47.69
CA SER A 43 -0.24 -3.04 47.26
C SER A 43 0.28 -1.87 48.09
N ALA A 44 1.01 -0.97 47.45
CA ALA A 44 1.27 0.36 47.96
C ALA A 44 0.71 1.34 46.94
N THR A 45 -0.44 1.91 47.27
CA THR A 45 -1.01 3.11 46.67
C THR A 45 0.05 4.22 46.78
N LEU A 46 0.79 4.44 45.70
CA LEU A 46 1.53 5.67 45.50
C LEU A 46 0.73 6.50 44.51
N GLU A 47 -0.13 7.37 45.03
CA GLU A 47 -0.57 8.57 44.33
C GLU A 47 0.68 9.40 44.03
N LYS A 48 1.32 9.10 42.89
CA LYS A 48 2.13 10.10 42.20
C LYS A 48 1.12 10.99 41.50
N GLU A 49 0.88 12.17 42.08
CA GLU A 49 0.35 13.31 41.35
C GLU A 49 1.29 13.55 40.15
N ILE A 50 0.97 12.93 39.03
CA ILE A 50 1.55 13.28 37.74
C ILE A 50 0.89 14.60 37.39
N THR A 51 1.60 15.70 37.67
CA THR A 51 1.25 17.01 37.14
C THR A 51 1.16 16.87 35.62
N GLN A 52 -0.06 16.72 35.10
CA GLN A 52 -0.34 16.69 33.67
C GLN A 52 0.02 18.07 33.13
N THR A 53 1.23 18.22 32.62
CA THR A 53 1.57 19.37 31.78
C THR A 53 0.80 19.17 30.48
N LYS A 54 -0.43 19.69 30.42
CA LYS A 54 -1.23 19.68 29.19
C LYS A 54 -0.37 20.24 28.06
N LEU A 55 0.03 19.39 27.11
CA LEU A 55 0.71 19.82 25.91
C LEU A 55 -0.21 20.82 25.21
N LYS A 56 0.24 22.07 25.11
CA LYS A 56 -0.45 23.08 24.31
C LYS A 56 -0.26 22.74 22.83
N ALA A 57 -1.29 22.99 22.03
CA ALA A 57 -1.18 22.87 20.59
C ALA A 57 0.01 23.70 20.07
N PRO A 58 0.87 23.13 19.23
CA PRO A 58 1.83 23.90 18.45
C PRO A 58 1.13 25.03 17.69
N ASN A 59 1.87 26.12 17.44
CA ASN A 59 1.35 27.31 16.76
C ASN A 59 1.73 27.38 15.27
N ASN A 60 2.41 26.37 14.74
CA ASN A 60 2.87 26.33 13.36
C ASN A 60 2.36 25.07 12.64
N TYR A 61 2.23 25.16 11.32
CA TYR A 61 1.63 24.14 10.46
C TYR A 61 2.38 22.80 10.55
N HIS A 62 3.71 22.81 10.47
CA HIS A 62 4.51 21.58 10.44
C HIS A 62 4.37 20.77 11.72
N SER A 63 4.59 21.43 12.87
CA SER A 63 4.49 20.78 14.17
C SER A 63 3.07 20.28 14.44
N CYS A 64 2.04 20.98 13.93
CA CYS A 64 0.67 20.49 14.01
C CYS A 64 0.44 19.24 13.14
N GLN A 65 0.96 19.19 11.92
CA GLN A 65 0.90 17.96 11.10
C GLN A 65 1.63 16.79 11.76
N GLN A 66 2.83 17.03 12.30
CA GLN A 66 3.60 16.03 13.03
C GLN A 66 2.86 15.53 14.27
N LEU A 67 2.25 16.44 15.05
CA LEU A 67 1.46 16.07 16.21
C LEU A 67 0.25 15.20 15.83
N ILE A 68 -0.52 15.60 14.81
CA ILE A 68 -1.67 14.82 14.33
C ILE A 68 -1.22 13.43 13.86
N ALA A 69 -0.13 13.34 13.10
CA ALA A 69 0.38 12.08 12.60
C ALA A 69 0.90 11.18 13.73
N SER A 70 1.67 11.75 14.66
CA SER A 70 2.23 11.04 15.81
C SER A 70 1.14 10.54 16.77
N GLU A 71 0.11 11.33 17.03
CA GLU A 71 -1.04 10.86 17.82
C GLU A 71 -1.78 9.73 17.13
N LYS A 72 -2.03 9.85 15.81
CA LYS A 72 -2.67 8.79 15.04
C LYS A 72 -1.85 7.49 15.10
N GLU A 73 -0.53 7.58 14.96
CA GLU A 73 0.37 6.43 15.08
C GLU A 73 0.36 5.84 16.50
N THR A 74 0.34 6.69 17.53
CA THR A 74 0.28 6.26 18.94
C THR A 74 -1.01 5.50 19.23
N HIS A 75 -2.16 6.06 18.85
CA HIS A 75 -3.46 5.39 18.96
C HIS A 75 -3.49 4.06 18.19
N TRP A 76 -2.97 4.05 16.96
CA TRP A 76 -2.94 2.86 16.14
C TRP A 76 -2.06 1.75 16.74
N ASN A 77 -0.87 2.09 17.24
CA ASN A 77 0.03 1.15 17.89
C ASN A 77 -0.60 0.56 19.15
N TRP A 78 -1.16 1.41 20.02
CA TRP A 78 -1.86 0.97 21.22
C TRP A 78 -3.03 0.02 20.89
N ALA A 79 -3.82 0.35 19.87
CA ALA A 79 -4.98 -0.41 19.46
C ALA A 79 -4.62 -1.78 18.86
N ARG A 80 -3.45 -1.92 18.22
CA ARG A 80 -2.95 -3.22 17.74
C ARG A 80 -2.54 -4.16 18.87
N GLU A 81 -2.12 -3.61 20.00
CA GLU A 81 -1.70 -4.38 21.17
C GLU A 81 -2.90 -4.83 22.03
N GLN A 82 -4.11 -4.35 21.73
CA GLN A 82 -5.31 -4.77 22.45
C GLN A 82 -5.70 -6.22 22.13
N GLU A 83 -6.01 -6.99 23.17
CA GLU A 83 -6.65 -8.30 23.02
C GLU A 83 -8.17 -8.13 22.83
N TRP A 84 -8.58 -7.82 21.60
CA TRP A 84 -9.98 -7.50 21.25
C TRP A 84 -10.99 -8.58 21.67
N ASP A 85 -10.59 -9.86 21.63
CA ASP A 85 -11.45 -10.99 22.01
C ASP A 85 -11.87 -10.93 23.49
N GLN A 86 -11.04 -10.37 24.39
CA GLN A 86 -11.34 -10.29 25.83
C GLN A 86 -12.51 -9.35 26.16
N TRP A 87 -12.83 -8.41 25.27
CA TRP A 87 -13.94 -7.47 25.48
C TRP A 87 -15.30 -8.18 25.38
N LEU A 88 -15.37 -9.33 24.70
CA LEU A 88 -16.56 -10.18 24.71
C LEU A 88 -16.83 -10.74 26.12
N ASP A 89 -15.80 -11.11 26.87
CA ASP A 89 -15.92 -11.63 28.24
C ASP A 89 -16.38 -10.55 29.23
N LYS A 90 -16.14 -9.27 28.91
CA LYS A 90 -16.66 -8.11 29.64
C LYS A 90 -18.13 -7.78 29.30
N GLY A 91 -18.74 -8.49 28.36
CA GLY A 91 -20.15 -8.34 27.99
C GLY A 91 -20.44 -7.37 26.84
N TYR A 92 -19.42 -6.88 26.15
CA TYR A 92 -19.62 -6.07 24.94
C TYR A 92 -20.03 -6.93 23.75
N SER A 93 -20.80 -6.35 22.81
CA SER A 93 -21.24 -7.07 21.63
C SER A 93 -20.16 -7.13 20.53
N ILE A 94 -20.32 -8.06 19.58
CA ILE A 94 -19.47 -8.11 18.38
C ILE A 94 -19.56 -6.78 17.61
N ASP A 95 -20.74 -6.16 17.55
CA ASP A 95 -20.95 -4.90 16.83
C ASP A 95 -20.17 -3.74 17.50
N ASP A 96 -20.23 -3.62 18.83
CA ASP A 96 -19.50 -2.60 19.57
C ASP A 96 -17.99 -2.71 19.34
N ILE A 97 -17.46 -3.94 19.43
CA ILE A 97 -16.03 -4.20 19.26
C ILE A 97 -15.60 -3.98 17.80
N THR A 98 -16.43 -4.38 16.83
CA THR A 98 -16.17 -4.13 15.40
C THR A 98 -16.01 -2.63 15.14
N LEU A 99 -16.95 -1.81 15.64
CA LEU A 99 -16.91 -0.36 15.48
C LEU A 99 -15.74 0.29 16.21
N ALA A 100 -15.35 -0.25 17.37
CA ALA A 100 -14.17 0.23 18.10
C ALA A 100 -12.86 -0.09 17.35
N ILE A 101 -12.73 -1.29 16.79
CA ILE A 101 -11.58 -1.67 15.97
C ILE A 101 -11.50 -0.77 14.73
N ASP A 102 -12.62 -0.53 14.05
CA ASP A 102 -12.66 0.33 12.86
C ASP A 102 -12.21 1.77 13.20
N HIS A 103 -12.67 2.29 14.35
CA HIS A 103 -12.34 3.62 14.82
C HIS A 103 -10.85 3.82 15.12
N PHE A 104 -10.23 2.89 15.86
CA PHE A 104 -8.83 3.04 16.26
C PHE A 104 -7.82 2.50 15.23
N LEU A 105 -8.22 1.48 14.46
CA LEU A 105 -7.38 0.86 13.43
C LEU A 105 -7.88 1.26 12.05
N ASN A 106 -8.70 0.42 11.44
CA ASN A 106 -9.42 0.65 10.18
C ASN A 106 -10.31 -0.56 9.87
N SER A 107 -11.10 -0.42 8.80
CA SER A 107 -12.06 -1.42 8.36
C SER A 107 -11.46 -2.79 8.02
N ASN A 108 -10.19 -2.87 7.60
CA ASN A 108 -9.55 -4.15 7.30
C ASN A 108 -9.36 -4.98 8.58
N PHE A 109 -8.95 -4.35 9.69
CA PHE A 109 -8.81 -5.05 10.96
C PHE A 109 -10.17 -5.44 11.54
N ALA A 110 -11.15 -4.53 11.45
CA ALA A 110 -12.50 -4.75 11.96
C ALA A 110 -13.20 -5.91 11.22
N ALA A 111 -13.10 -5.94 9.88
CA ALA A 111 -13.70 -6.99 9.07
C ALA A 111 -13.08 -8.36 9.34
N ASN A 112 -11.74 -8.42 9.43
CA ASN A 112 -11.01 -9.64 9.75
C ASN A 112 -11.44 -10.19 11.11
N TRP A 113 -11.43 -9.32 12.14
CA TRP A 113 -11.84 -9.70 13.49
C TRP A 113 -13.30 -10.17 13.54
N ARG A 114 -14.22 -9.42 12.91
CA ARG A 114 -15.64 -9.77 12.87
C ARG A 114 -15.87 -11.10 12.16
N ALA A 115 -15.24 -11.32 11.00
CA ALA A 115 -15.33 -12.59 10.28
C ALA A 115 -14.79 -13.75 11.12
N LYS A 116 -13.65 -13.58 11.80
CA LYS A 116 -13.10 -14.56 12.75
C LYS A 116 -14.11 -14.89 13.86
N MET A 117 -14.78 -13.89 14.43
CA MET A 117 -15.77 -14.09 15.50
C MET A 117 -17.05 -14.79 15.01
N LEU A 118 -17.59 -14.39 13.86
CA LEU A 118 -18.77 -15.01 13.25
C LEU A 118 -18.50 -16.48 12.88
N LYS A 119 -17.29 -16.76 12.40
CA LYS A 119 -16.88 -18.09 11.91
C LYS A 119 -16.20 -18.96 12.96
N LYS A 120 -16.11 -18.52 14.23
CA LYS A 120 -15.38 -19.23 15.29
C LYS A 120 -15.83 -20.68 15.47
N ASN A 121 -17.12 -20.94 15.19
CA ASN A 121 -17.75 -22.25 15.32
C ASN A 121 -17.93 -22.99 13.98
N SER A 122 -17.36 -22.49 12.88
CA SER A 122 -17.35 -23.22 11.61
C SER A 122 -16.63 -24.56 11.75
N GLN A 123 -16.98 -25.52 10.89
CA GLN A 123 -16.42 -26.87 10.94
C GLN A 123 -14.89 -26.85 10.83
N LEU A 124 -14.34 -26.04 9.91
CA LEU A 124 -12.89 -25.89 9.76
C LEU A 124 -12.23 -25.32 11.01
N ASN A 125 -12.79 -24.26 11.60
CA ASN A 125 -12.19 -23.62 12.77
C ASN A 125 -12.19 -24.58 13.97
N GLN A 126 -13.27 -25.32 14.20
CA GLN A 126 -13.33 -26.35 15.25
C GLN A 126 -12.32 -27.47 15.01
N GLN A 127 -12.17 -27.93 13.76
CA GLN A 127 -11.16 -28.92 13.39
C GLN A 127 -9.73 -28.39 13.62
N ASN A 128 -9.44 -27.17 13.19
CA ASN A 128 -8.12 -26.54 13.36
C ASN A 128 -7.79 -26.32 14.84
N GLN A 129 -8.78 -25.94 15.66
CA GLN A 129 -8.61 -25.85 17.11
C GLN A 129 -8.26 -27.21 17.70
N SER A 130 -9.02 -28.27 17.36
CA SER A 130 -8.73 -29.62 17.86
C SER A 130 -7.35 -30.13 17.41
N LEU A 131 -6.96 -29.86 16.17
CA LEU A 131 -5.62 -30.20 15.65
C LEU A 131 -4.53 -29.45 16.41
N THR A 132 -4.73 -28.16 16.67
CA THR A 132 -3.80 -27.33 17.44
C THR A 132 -3.63 -27.87 18.86
N GLU A 133 -4.73 -28.23 19.54
CA GLU A 133 -4.70 -28.83 20.88
C GLU A 133 -3.96 -30.18 20.89
N GLN A 134 -4.21 -31.04 19.90
CA GLN A 134 -3.52 -32.33 19.76
C GLN A 134 -2.02 -32.16 19.54
N VAL A 135 -1.60 -31.19 18.72
CA VAL A 135 -0.17 -30.92 18.49
C VAL A 135 0.48 -30.27 19.70
N LYS A 136 -0.19 -29.31 20.38
CA LYS A 136 0.30 -28.73 21.64
C LYS A 136 0.49 -29.79 22.73
N ALA A 137 -0.35 -30.82 22.77
CA ALA A 137 -0.15 -31.95 23.68
C ALA A 137 1.12 -32.78 23.35
N LEU A 138 1.57 -32.78 22.10
CA LEU A 138 2.80 -33.45 21.65
C LEU A 138 4.05 -32.56 21.74
N VAL A 139 3.87 -31.25 21.55
CA VAL A 139 4.90 -30.21 21.56
C VAL A 139 4.38 -29.04 22.41
N PRO A 140 4.52 -29.09 23.74
CA PRO A 140 3.98 -28.05 24.63
C PRO A 140 4.59 -26.68 24.39
N ASP A 141 5.86 -26.64 24.01
CA ASP A 141 6.61 -25.40 23.72
C ASP A 141 6.39 -24.90 22.28
N LEU A 142 5.32 -25.34 21.61
CA LEU A 142 4.98 -24.87 20.27
C LEU A 142 4.77 -23.34 20.32
N PRO A 143 5.56 -22.56 19.57
CA PRO A 143 5.41 -21.10 19.59
C PRO A 143 4.01 -20.68 19.16
N SER A 144 3.49 -19.63 19.80
CA SER A 144 2.12 -19.12 19.54
C SER A 144 1.90 -18.63 18.11
N PHE A 145 2.96 -18.27 17.40
CA PHE A 145 2.90 -17.86 15.99
C PHE A 145 2.75 -19.04 15.02
N VAL A 146 2.95 -20.30 15.47
CA VAL A 146 2.79 -21.46 14.60
C VAL A 146 1.31 -21.81 14.47
N LEU A 147 0.77 -21.58 13.28
CA LEU A 147 -0.60 -21.94 12.94
C LEU A 147 -0.67 -23.39 12.49
N ILE A 148 -1.64 -24.13 13.03
CA ILE A 148 -1.91 -25.52 12.66
C ILE A 148 -3.33 -25.59 12.16
N GLY A 149 -3.49 -26.15 10.97
CA GLY A 149 -4.80 -26.34 10.40
C GLY A 149 -4.79 -27.37 9.29
N ARG A 150 -6.00 -27.76 8.91
CA ARG A 150 -6.27 -28.55 7.73
C ARG A 150 -5.91 -27.73 6.48
N SER A 151 -5.27 -28.38 5.51
CA SER A 151 -5.00 -27.79 4.19
C SER A 151 -6.30 -27.54 3.43
N ILE A 152 -6.39 -26.38 2.77
CA ILE A 152 -7.47 -26.03 1.85
C ILE A 152 -6.83 -25.61 0.50
N PRO A 153 -7.14 -26.31 -0.59
CA PRO A 153 -8.01 -27.49 -0.63
C PRO A 153 -7.31 -28.71 -0.02
N GLN A 154 -8.04 -29.83 0.09
CA GLN A 154 -7.40 -31.12 0.33
C GLN A 154 -6.37 -31.43 -0.76
N SER A 155 -5.22 -32.00 -0.37
CA SER A 155 -4.09 -32.28 -1.30
C SER A 155 -4.47 -33.16 -2.49
N GLN A 156 -5.54 -33.96 -2.36
CA GLN A 156 -6.06 -34.82 -3.43
C GLN A 156 -6.59 -34.01 -4.62
N ILE A 157 -7.15 -32.83 -4.36
CA ILE A 157 -7.81 -31.97 -5.37
C ILE A 157 -7.03 -30.68 -5.66
N GLU A 158 -5.86 -30.48 -5.05
CA GLU A 158 -5.01 -29.29 -5.25
C GLU A 158 -4.67 -29.07 -6.74
N ASN A 159 -4.42 -30.15 -7.49
CA ASN A 159 -4.05 -30.09 -8.90
C ASN A 159 -5.23 -30.37 -9.84
N ILE A 160 -6.47 -30.26 -9.37
CA ILE A 160 -7.65 -30.65 -10.14
C ILE A 160 -7.79 -29.88 -11.47
N ALA A 161 -7.35 -28.63 -11.53
CA ALA A 161 -7.37 -27.81 -12.75
C ALA A 161 -6.45 -28.34 -13.87
N THR A 162 -5.49 -29.22 -13.56
CA THR A 162 -4.58 -29.83 -14.54
C THR A 162 -5.10 -31.15 -15.12
N LEU A 163 -6.16 -31.70 -14.54
CA LEU A 163 -6.73 -32.98 -14.93
C LEU A 163 -7.63 -32.85 -16.16
N SER A 164 -7.83 -33.96 -16.86
CA SER A 164 -8.90 -34.03 -17.86
C SER A 164 -10.26 -33.86 -17.18
N GLN A 165 -11.28 -33.37 -17.90
CA GLN A 165 -12.62 -33.19 -17.34
C GLN A 165 -13.20 -34.49 -16.77
N ALA A 166 -12.94 -35.63 -17.40
CA ALA A 166 -13.41 -36.94 -16.92
C ALA A 166 -12.73 -37.33 -15.60
N ASP A 167 -11.41 -37.14 -15.51
CA ASP A 167 -10.63 -37.48 -14.31
C ASP A 167 -10.98 -36.54 -13.15
N ALA A 168 -11.14 -35.25 -13.43
CA ALA A 168 -11.58 -34.26 -12.43
C ALA A 168 -12.97 -34.61 -11.87
N LEU A 169 -13.93 -34.97 -12.73
CA LEU A 169 -15.28 -35.38 -12.31
C LEU A 169 -15.27 -36.66 -11.48
N ALA A 170 -14.45 -37.65 -11.85
CA ALA A 170 -14.30 -38.88 -11.08
C ALA A 170 -13.70 -38.60 -9.70
N LEU A 171 -12.65 -37.79 -9.65
CA LEU A 171 -12.00 -37.39 -8.41
C LEU A 171 -12.94 -36.67 -7.45
N ILE A 172 -13.75 -35.73 -7.95
CA ILE A 172 -14.74 -35.00 -7.14
C ILE A 172 -15.80 -35.95 -6.56
N LYS A 173 -16.21 -37.00 -7.28
CA LYS A 173 -17.19 -37.99 -6.81
C LYS A 173 -16.65 -38.91 -5.72
N GLU A 174 -15.35 -39.21 -5.77
CA GLU A 174 -14.71 -40.10 -4.80
C GLU A 174 -14.19 -39.36 -3.56
N THR A 175 -13.98 -38.05 -3.67
CA THR A 175 -13.44 -37.22 -2.59
C THR A 175 -14.57 -36.72 -1.69
N LYS A 176 -14.44 -36.91 -0.38
CA LYS A 176 -15.32 -36.26 0.59
C LYS A 176 -14.95 -34.78 0.72
N LEU A 177 -15.67 -33.92 0.03
CA LEU A 177 -15.45 -32.47 0.05
C LEU A 177 -16.00 -31.84 1.32
N THR A 178 -15.40 -30.71 1.70
CA THR A 178 -15.95 -29.78 2.70
C THR A 178 -16.38 -28.50 2.01
N ILE A 179 -17.13 -27.67 2.72
CA ILE A 179 -17.53 -26.36 2.21
C ILE A 179 -16.32 -25.50 1.81
N ASP A 180 -15.22 -25.54 2.58
CA ASP A 180 -14.00 -24.80 2.29
C ASP A 180 -13.28 -25.30 1.02
N ASP A 181 -13.37 -26.59 0.72
CA ASP A 181 -12.82 -27.13 -0.54
C ASP A 181 -13.62 -26.62 -1.72
N VAL A 182 -14.95 -26.57 -1.60
CA VAL A 182 -15.84 -26.06 -2.65
C VAL A 182 -15.65 -24.56 -2.83
N ASP A 183 -15.51 -23.79 -1.75
CA ASP A 183 -15.16 -22.36 -1.79
C ASP A 183 -13.87 -22.14 -2.61
N TRP A 184 -12.83 -22.94 -2.34
CA TRP A 184 -11.59 -22.88 -3.11
C TRP A 184 -11.79 -23.20 -4.60
N LEU A 185 -12.60 -24.22 -4.93
CA LEU A 185 -12.91 -24.61 -6.30
C LEU A 185 -13.64 -23.49 -7.06
N LEU A 186 -14.58 -22.78 -6.43
CA LEU A 186 -15.35 -21.70 -7.07
C LEU A 186 -14.46 -20.54 -7.55
N LYS A 187 -13.34 -20.32 -6.85
CA LYS A 187 -12.33 -19.29 -7.14
C LYS A 187 -11.46 -19.62 -8.37
N GLN A 188 -11.54 -20.85 -8.89
CA GLN A 188 -10.68 -21.29 -10.01
C GLN A 188 -11.35 -21.04 -11.37
N ASP A 189 -10.99 -19.97 -12.07
CA ASP A 189 -11.61 -19.55 -13.34
C ASP A 189 -11.61 -20.65 -14.42
N SER A 190 -10.59 -21.51 -14.44
CA SER A 190 -10.43 -22.58 -15.44
C SER A 190 -11.37 -23.78 -15.25
N LEU A 191 -11.99 -23.94 -14.08
CA LEU A 191 -12.84 -25.09 -13.80
C LEU A 191 -14.20 -24.97 -14.50
N SER A 192 -14.64 -26.09 -15.08
CA SER A 192 -15.90 -26.14 -15.80
C SER A 192 -17.10 -26.07 -14.84
N GLN A 193 -18.17 -25.45 -15.31
CA GLN A 193 -19.43 -25.33 -14.58
C GLN A 193 -19.98 -26.70 -14.11
N GLN A 194 -19.85 -27.73 -14.95
CA GLN A 194 -20.30 -29.08 -14.63
C GLN A 194 -19.54 -29.67 -13.43
N LEU A 195 -18.23 -29.44 -13.35
CA LEU A 195 -17.41 -29.90 -12.25
C LEU A 195 -17.80 -29.21 -10.94
N LEU A 196 -18.03 -27.89 -10.99
CA LEU A 196 -18.44 -27.09 -9.84
C LEU A 196 -19.83 -27.51 -9.32
N LEU A 197 -20.79 -27.76 -10.22
CA LEU A 197 -22.10 -28.29 -9.85
C LEU A 197 -21.98 -29.66 -9.14
N GLN A 198 -21.15 -30.56 -9.67
CA GLN A 198 -20.92 -31.86 -9.03
C GLN A 198 -20.27 -31.71 -7.65
N ALA A 199 -19.37 -30.74 -7.47
CA ALA A 199 -18.75 -30.47 -6.17
C ALA A 199 -19.78 -30.00 -5.13
N ILE A 200 -20.74 -29.17 -5.53
CA ILE A 200 -21.83 -28.70 -4.66
C ILE A 200 -22.84 -29.80 -4.32
N GLU A 201 -23.07 -30.74 -5.23
CA GLU A 201 -23.88 -31.93 -4.94
C GLU A 201 -23.23 -32.86 -3.91
N ASN A 202 -21.91 -32.81 -3.77
CA ASN A 202 -21.12 -33.71 -2.91
C ASN A 202 -20.86 -33.15 -1.50
N ILE A 203 -21.43 -32.00 -1.14
CA ILE A 203 -21.37 -31.46 0.22
C ILE A 203 -22.73 -31.55 0.91
N ASP A 204 -22.71 -31.88 2.20
CA ASP A 204 -23.91 -32.16 3.00
C ASP A 204 -24.74 -30.89 3.27
N ASP A 205 -24.07 -29.78 3.54
CA ASP A 205 -24.67 -28.49 3.91
C ASP A 205 -24.01 -27.37 3.10
N THR A 206 -24.77 -26.79 2.16
CA THR A 206 -24.32 -25.68 1.30
C THR A 206 -24.35 -24.33 2.02
N ASP A 207 -25.02 -24.25 3.16
CA ASP A 207 -25.27 -23.02 3.91
C ASP A 207 -24.40 -22.92 5.17
N ALA A 208 -23.57 -23.94 5.43
CA ALA A 208 -22.59 -23.88 6.48
C ALA A 208 -21.71 -22.62 6.34
N LEU A 209 -21.16 -22.16 7.46
CA LEU A 209 -20.17 -21.08 7.42
C LEU A 209 -18.87 -21.61 6.84
N ILE A 210 -18.36 -20.92 5.83
CA ILE A 210 -16.98 -21.12 5.36
C ILE A 210 -16.04 -20.77 6.51
N GLY A 211 -15.03 -21.60 6.72
CA GLY A 211 -14.01 -21.37 7.72
C GLY A 211 -13.29 -20.05 7.54
N PHE A 212 -12.86 -19.46 8.66
CA PHE A 212 -11.90 -18.36 8.60
C PHE A 212 -10.52 -18.90 8.17
N GLY A 213 -10.16 -20.07 8.72
CA GLY A 213 -8.98 -20.84 8.32
C GLY A 213 -7.65 -20.11 8.55
N ILE A 214 -6.62 -20.54 7.81
CA ILE A 214 -5.32 -19.86 7.73
C ILE A 214 -5.34 -18.76 6.64
N GLN A 215 -6.30 -18.83 5.72
CA GLN A 215 -6.41 -17.93 4.56
C GLN A 215 -7.18 -16.64 4.84
N GLU A 216 -7.71 -16.47 6.06
CA GLU A 216 -8.38 -15.25 6.55
C GLU A 216 -9.50 -14.74 5.61
N ASN A 217 -10.40 -15.64 5.20
CA ASN A 217 -11.49 -15.30 4.27
C ASN A 217 -12.65 -14.59 4.99
N GLU A 218 -13.20 -13.53 4.41
CA GLU A 218 -14.33 -12.76 4.93
C GLU A 218 -15.69 -13.17 4.36
N THR A 219 -15.74 -13.89 3.22
CA THR A 219 -17.02 -14.39 2.67
C THR A 219 -17.64 -15.41 3.63
N LEU A 220 -18.92 -15.26 3.99
CA LEU A 220 -19.53 -16.10 5.03
C LEU A 220 -20.01 -17.44 4.46
N HIS A 221 -20.64 -17.39 3.28
CA HIS A 221 -21.29 -18.54 2.65
C HIS A 221 -20.81 -18.75 1.20
N LEU A 222 -20.97 -19.96 0.66
CA LEU A 222 -20.55 -20.29 -0.71
C LEU A 222 -21.17 -19.38 -1.77
N ILE A 223 -22.39 -18.92 -1.53
CA ILE A 223 -23.10 -18.07 -2.47
C ILE A 223 -22.42 -16.70 -2.65
N ASP A 224 -21.73 -16.20 -1.62
CA ASP A 224 -20.97 -14.95 -1.70
C ASP A 224 -19.80 -15.11 -2.67
N THR A 225 -19.04 -16.18 -2.52
CA THR A 225 -17.93 -16.53 -3.43
C THR A 225 -18.46 -16.79 -4.84
N ALA A 226 -19.54 -17.55 -4.99
CA ALA A 226 -20.14 -17.82 -6.30
C ALA A 226 -20.62 -16.53 -6.99
N ALA A 227 -21.20 -15.60 -6.24
CA ALA A 227 -21.66 -14.30 -6.73
C ALA A 227 -20.50 -13.40 -7.16
N TYR A 228 -19.42 -13.36 -6.37
CA TYR A 228 -18.22 -12.60 -6.71
C TYR A 228 -17.48 -13.16 -7.94
N TYR A 229 -17.39 -14.48 -8.10
CA TYR A 229 -16.70 -15.09 -9.24
C TYR A 229 -17.60 -15.32 -10.48
N GLY A 230 -18.78 -14.69 -10.54
CA GLY A 230 -19.66 -14.75 -11.71
C GLY A 230 -20.17 -16.15 -12.06
N ARG A 231 -20.34 -17.04 -11.07
CA ARG A 231 -20.77 -18.43 -11.24
C ARG A 231 -22.30 -18.53 -11.28
N ASP A 232 -22.92 -17.96 -12.31
CA ASP A 232 -24.37 -17.75 -12.39
C ASP A 232 -25.22 -19.02 -12.18
N GLN A 233 -24.85 -20.15 -12.78
CA GLN A 233 -25.62 -21.39 -12.57
C GLN A 233 -25.39 -21.96 -11.17
N ILE A 234 -24.23 -21.75 -10.58
CA ILE A 234 -23.98 -22.14 -9.18
C ILE A 234 -24.86 -21.32 -8.25
N VAL A 235 -24.88 -19.99 -8.42
CA VAL A 235 -25.77 -19.11 -7.65
C VAL A 235 -27.21 -19.56 -7.83
N THR A 236 -27.65 -19.83 -9.07
CA THR A 236 -29.00 -20.31 -9.35
C THR A 236 -29.31 -21.60 -8.57
N THR A 237 -28.42 -22.60 -8.62
CA THR A 237 -28.58 -23.86 -7.90
C THR A 237 -28.60 -23.68 -6.38
N LEU A 238 -27.77 -22.80 -5.82
CA LEU A 238 -27.78 -22.50 -4.39
C LEU A 238 -29.10 -21.81 -3.98
N LEU A 239 -29.58 -20.85 -4.77
CA LEU A 239 -30.87 -20.19 -4.54
C LEU A 239 -32.06 -21.17 -4.63
N GLU A 240 -32.04 -22.10 -5.58
CA GLU A 240 -33.06 -23.17 -5.70
C GLU A 240 -33.06 -24.12 -4.49
N LYS A 241 -31.91 -24.28 -3.83
CA LYS A 241 -31.78 -24.99 -2.54
C LYS A 241 -32.20 -24.14 -1.32
N ASN A 242 -32.65 -22.90 -1.55
CA ASN A 242 -32.97 -21.91 -0.51
C ASN A 242 -31.76 -21.49 0.34
N SER A 243 -30.58 -21.42 -0.28
CA SER A 243 -29.38 -20.97 0.42
C SER A 243 -29.54 -19.60 1.06
N VAL A 244 -28.99 -19.46 2.26
CA VAL A 244 -28.99 -18.21 3.02
C VAL A 244 -28.12 -17.16 2.32
N LEU A 245 -28.69 -15.98 2.10
CA LEU A 245 -27.94 -14.81 1.63
C LEU A 245 -27.24 -14.14 2.80
N SER A 246 -25.98 -13.76 2.62
CA SER A 246 -25.25 -12.94 3.59
C SER A 246 -25.84 -11.55 3.65
N ASP A 247 -26.17 -11.09 4.87
CA ASP A 247 -26.73 -9.77 5.16
C ASP A 247 -26.17 -9.22 6.50
N ASP A 248 -24.89 -9.48 6.76
CA ASP A 248 -24.22 -8.96 7.96
C ASP A 248 -24.14 -7.43 7.92
N ALA A 249 -24.38 -6.76 9.06
CA ALA A 249 -24.45 -5.30 9.13
C ALA A 249 -23.12 -4.57 8.83
N TYR A 250 -21.98 -5.27 8.83
CA TYR A 250 -20.66 -4.68 8.60
C TYR A 250 -19.92 -5.31 7.42
N LEU A 251 -19.89 -6.64 7.30
CA LEU A 251 -19.28 -7.37 6.17
C LEU A 251 -20.13 -7.27 4.90
N GLY A 252 -19.56 -7.66 3.75
CA GLY A 252 -20.27 -7.61 2.47
C GLY A 252 -21.48 -8.55 2.42
N THR A 253 -22.60 -8.07 1.85
CA THR A 253 -23.73 -8.92 1.47
C THR A 253 -23.42 -9.69 0.18
N THR A 254 -24.22 -10.73 -0.11
CA THR A 254 -24.12 -11.45 -1.38
C THR A 254 -24.34 -10.52 -2.59
N MET A 255 -25.22 -9.52 -2.47
CA MET A 255 -25.42 -8.50 -3.52
C MET A 255 -24.20 -7.60 -3.68
N GLU A 256 -23.55 -7.19 -2.60
CA GLU A 256 -22.36 -6.34 -2.65
C GLU A 256 -21.19 -7.02 -3.37
N TYR A 257 -20.95 -8.30 -3.08
CA TYR A 257 -19.98 -9.12 -3.82
C TYR A 257 -20.33 -9.20 -5.31
N ALA A 258 -21.62 -9.31 -5.66
CA ALA A 258 -22.04 -9.35 -7.05
C ALA A 258 -21.84 -8.00 -7.78
N LEU A 259 -22.07 -6.88 -7.09
CA LEU A 259 -21.88 -5.53 -7.62
C LEU A 259 -20.41 -5.18 -7.79
N ASP A 260 -19.56 -5.53 -6.82
CA ASP A 260 -18.11 -5.35 -6.86
C ASP A 260 -17.51 -6.01 -8.11
N ARG A 261 -17.88 -7.26 -8.39
CA ARG A 261 -17.42 -7.95 -9.60
C ARG A 261 -17.90 -7.29 -10.89
N LEU A 262 -19.13 -6.79 -10.93
CA LEU A 262 -19.64 -6.10 -12.12
C LEU A 262 -18.85 -4.82 -12.37
N ASP A 263 -18.52 -4.08 -11.31
CA ASP A 263 -17.70 -2.88 -11.39
C ASP A 263 -16.28 -3.20 -11.89
N ASP A 264 -15.66 -4.27 -11.38
CA ASP A 264 -14.37 -4.77 -11.86
C ASP A 264 -14.37 -5.01 -13.38
N TYR A 265 -15.43 -5.64 -13.92
CA TYR A 265 -15.53 -5.88 -15.36
C TYR A 265 -15.61 -4.58 -16.17
N PHE A 266 -16.31 -3.55 -15.67
CA PHE A 266 -16.31 -2.23 -16.32
C PHE A 266 -14.93 -1.57 -16.28
N HIS A 267 -14.21 -1.64 -15.16
CA HIS A 267 -12.85 -1.12 -15.04
C HIS A 267 -11.86 -1.81 -16.00
N MET A 268 -12.08 -3.10 -16.27
CA MET A 268 -11.32 -3.86 -17.27
C MET A 268 -11.75 -3.57 -18.72
N ASN A 269 -12.71 -2.68 -18.95
CA ASN A 269 -13.29 -2.36 -20.26
C ASN A 269 -13.85 -3.60 -20.98
N ILE A 270 -14.41 -4.55 -20.23
CA ILE A 270 -15.09 -5.71 -20.82
C ILE A 270 -16.33 -5.21 -21.57
N PRO A 271 -16.55 -5.63 -22.84
CA PRO A 271 -17.73 -5.25 -23.60
C PRO A 271 -19.03 -5.60 -22.87
N LEU A 272 -20.03 -4.74 -22.99
CA LEU A 272 -21.29 -4.91 -22.26
C LEU A 272 -21.97 -6.24 -22.61
N GLU A 273 -21.92 -6.65 -23.88
CA GLU A 273 -22.51 -7.89 -24.39
C GLU A 273 -21.69 -9.16 -24.05
N ASP A 274 -20.53 -9.02 -23.42
CA ASP A 274 -19.68 -10.15 -23.06
C ASP A 274 -20.38 -11.09 -22.07
N ASP A 275 -20.13 -12.39 -22.21
CA ASP A 275 -20.74 -13.44 -21.40
C ASP A 275 -20.43 -13.27 -19.89
N LEU A 276 -19.29 -12.66 -19.54
CA LEU A 276 -18.96 -12.33 -18.15
C LEU A 276 -19.92 -11.31 -17.55
N ILE A 277 -20.22 -10.22 -18.29
CA ILE A 277 -21.19 -9.21 -17.86
C ILE A 277 -22.58 -9.82 -17.78
N VAL A 278 -22.99 -10.58 -18.80
CA VAL A 278 -24.31 -11.23 -18.84
C VAL A 278 -24.52 -12.15 -17.63
N ARG A 279 -23.53 -12.98 -17.30
CA ARG A 279 -23.58 -13.85 -16.11
C ARG A 279 -23.69 -13.05 -14.82
N GLN A 280 -22.92 -11.97 -14.68
CA GLN A 280 -22.94 -11.13 -13.49
C GLN A 280 -24.28 -10.42 -13.31
N VAL A 281 -24.84 -9.87 -14.38
CA VAL A 281 -26.15 -9.22 -14.37
C VAL A 281 -27.26 -10.22 -14.00
N LYS A 282 -27.18 -11.46 -14.50
CA LYS A 282 -28.14 -12.52 -14.13
C LYS A 282 -28.11 -12.83 -12.63
N ILE A 283 -26.91 -12.90 -12.03
CA ILE A 283 -26.73 -13.07 -10.58
C ILE A 283 -27.40 -11.91 -9.83
N ILE A 284 -27.07 -10.66 -10.18
CA ILE A 284 -27.61 -9.47 -9.52
C ILE A 284 -29.14 -9.45 -9.60
N LYS A 285 -29.73 -9.78 -10.76
CA LYS A 285 -31.19 -9.82 -10.91
C LYS A 285 -31.83 -10.91 -10.05
N ALA A 286 -31.20 -12.08 -9.93
CA ALA A 286 -31.69 -13.16 -9.07
C ALA A 286 -31.68 -12.74 -7.59
N LEU A 287 -30.59 -12.12 -7.13
CA LEU A 287 -30.45 -11.60 -5.77
C LEU A 287 -31.43 -10.45 -5.49
N HIS A 288 -31.63 -9.56 -6.47
CA HIS A 288 -32.60 -8.47 -6.38
C HIS A 288 -34.03 -8.98 -6.23
N GLY A 289 -34.41 -10.03 -6.98
CA GLY A 289 -35.71 -10.69 -6.85
C GLY A 289 -36.00 -11.27 -5.46
N LEU A 290 -34.95 -11.52 -4.67
CA LEU A 290 -35.04 -11.99 -3.28
C LEU A 290 -34.90 -10.87 -2.24
N ASN A 291 -34.92 -9.60 -2.68
CA ASN A 291 -34.71 -8.42 -1.84
C ASN A 291 -33.34 -8.39 -1.12
N SER A 292 -32.30 -8.98 -1.72
CA SER A 292 -30.94 -8.83 -1.20
C SER A 292 -30.54 -7.35 -1.17
N THR A 293 -29.91 -6.93 -0.08
CA THR A 293 -29.58 -5.53 0.19
C THR A 293 -28.12 -5.22 -0.12
N ALA A 294 -27.77 -3.94 -0.29
CA ALA A 294 -26.38 -3.52 -0.49
C ALA A 294 -26.13 -2.15 0.18
N ASN A 295 -24.90 -1.85 0.58
CA ASN A 295 -24.55 -0.57 1.17
C ASN A 295 -24.30 0.49 0.08
N PHE A 296 -25.07 1.57 0.08
CA PHE A 296 -24.84 2.68 -0.86
C PHE A 296 -24.49 3.96 -0.08
N SER A 297 -23.35 4.55 -0.41
CA SER A 297 -23.02 5.92 0.00
C SER A 297 -23.69 6.96 -0.90
N ILE A 298 -23.91 6.61 -2.16
CA ILE A 298 -24.65 7.40 -3.14
C ILE A 298 -25.53 6.44 -3.95
N GLN A 299 -26.83 6.71 -4.05
CA GLN A 299 -27.74 5.95 -4.91
C GLN A 299 -28.72 6.92 -5.58
N SER A 300 -28.48 7.23 -6.85
CA SER A 300 -29.25 8.19 -7.64
C SER A 300 -29.21 7.83 -9.12
N ASP A 301 -30.05 8.46 -9.94
CA ASP A 301 -30.07 8.22 -11.40
C ASP A 301 -28.77 8.63 -12.11
N GLN A 302 -27.89 9.39 -11.45
CA GLN A 302 -26.62 9.85 -12.03
C GLN A 302 -25.42 9.02 -11.58
N LYS A 303 -25.55 8.31 -10.45
CA LYS A 303 -24.44 7.58 -9.83
C LYS A 303 -24.94 6.61 -8.78
N ALA A 304 -24.35 5.42 -8.76
CA ALA A 304 -24.48 4.44 -7.68
C ALA A 304 -23.09 4.08 -7.15
N VAL A 305 -22.83 4.38 -5.87
CA VAL A 305 -21.54 4.13 -5.21
C VAL A 305 -21.78 3.44 -3.88
N GLY A 306 -21.06 2.35 -3.65
CA GLY A 306 -21.07 1.63 -2.39
C GLY A 306 -19.71 1.03 -2.07
N PHE A 307 -19.55 0.63 -0.81
CA PHE A 307 -18.33 0.01 -0.34
C PHE A 307 -18.63 -0.88 0.87
N PHE A 308 -17.79 -1.88 1.01
CA PHE A 308 -17.68 -2.75 2.18
C PHE A 308 -16.18 -3.02 2.40
N PRO A 309 -15.75 -3.62 3.53
CA PRO A 309 -14.32 -3.76 3.81
C PRO A 309 -13.55 -4.39 2.64
N ARG A 310 -12.46 -3.73 2.19
CA ARG A 310 -11.58 -4.08 1.04
C ARG A 310 -12.18 -4.03 -0.36
N HIS A 311 -13.45 -3.67 -0.50
CA HIS A 311 -14.18 -3.76 -1.77
C HIS A 311 -15.03 -2.50 -2.01
N GLY A 312 -15.38 -2.22 -3.25
CA GLY A 312 -16.16 -1.04 -3.57
C GLY A 312 -16.59 -1.03 -5.02
N TYR A 313 -17.78 -0.50 -5.26
CA TYR A 313 -18.36 -0.42 -6.60
C TYR A 313 -18.83 1.00 -6.91
N SER A 314 -18.60 1.46 -8.13
CA SER A 314 -19.03 2.78 -8.58
C SER A 314 -19.50 2.79 -10.04
N PHE A 315 -20.80 2.92 -10.24
CA PHE A 315 -21.42 3.03 -11.57
C PHE A 315 -21.79 4.48 -11.89
N ASP A 316 -21.40 4.95 -13.08
CA ASP A 316 -21.81 6.25 -13.60
C ASP A 316 -23.17 6.20 -14.32
N ALA A 317 -23.70 7.37 -14.68
CA ALA A 317 -24.99 7.50 -15.36
C ALA A 317 -25.08 6.71 -16.67
N GLN A 318 -23.98 6.63 -17.43
CA GLN A 318 -23.96 5.93 -18.72
C GLN A 318 -24.00 4.42 -18.52
N GLN A 319 -23.18 3.88 -17.60
CA GLN A 319 -23.18 2.47 -17.22
C GLN A 319 -24.55 2.06 -16.67
N MET A 320 -25.13 2.85 -15.77
CA MET A 320 -26.48 2.60 -15.23
C MET A 320 -27.55 2.59 -16.31
N THR A 321 -27.52 3.55 -17.24
CA THR A 321 -28.45 3.62 -18.37
C THR A 321 -28.30 2.39 -19.28
N ASN A 322 -27.07 1.98 -19.56
CA ASN A 322 -26.77 0.82 -20.39
C ASN A 322 -27.27 -0.48 -19.75
N LEU A 323 -27.01 -0.69 -18.45
CA LEU A 323 -27.51 -1.84 -17.70
C LEU A 323 -29.04 -1.89 -17.71
N GLN A 324 -29.70 -0.73 -17.56
CA GLN A 324 -31.15 -0.65 -17.62
C GLN A 324 -31.72 -0.97 -19.00
N GLN A 325 -31.16 -0.37 -20.06
CA GLN A 325 -31.66 -0.54 -21.42
C GLN A 325 -31.43 -1.95 -21.97
N MET A 326 -30.25 -2.53 -21.70
CA MET A 326 -29.87 -3.82 -22.26
C MET A 326 -30.40 -4.99 -21.43
N TYR A 327 -30.42 -4.87 -20.11
CA TYR A 327 -30.73 -5.98 -19.22
C TYR A 327 -31.93 -5.75 -18.28
N GLY A 328 -32.49 -4.54 -18.26
CA GLY A 328 -33.53 -4.16 -17.30
C GLY A 328 -33.05 -4.25 -15.85
N LEU A 329 -31.78 -3.91 -15.59
CA LEU A 329 -31.21 -3.85 -14.25
C LEU A 329 -31.16 -2.40 -13.75
N THR A 330 -32.07 -2.04 -12.84
CA THR A 330 -32.12 -0.72 -12.22
C THR A 330 -31.39 -0.72 -10.88
N LEU A 331 -30.18 -0.15 -10.81
CA LEU A 331 -29.40 -0.15 -9.56
C LEU A 331 -30.02 0.72 -8.45
N THR A 332 -30.87 1.70 -8.79
CA THR A 332 -31.58 2.54 -7.81
C THR A 332 -32.74 1.81 -7.11
N GLU A 333 -33.15 0.64 -7.60
CA GLU A 333 -34.20 -0.18 -6.99
C GLU A 333 -33.67 -1.18 -5.95
N ILE A 334 -32.35 -1.41 -5.91
CA ILE A 334 -31.71 -2.27 -4.91
C ILE A 334 -31.86 -1.62 -3.53
N ARG A 335 -32.36 -2.38 -2.55
CA ARG A 335 -32.62 -1.83 -1.20
C ARG A 335 -31.31 -1.58 -0.46
N PRO A 336 -31.21 -0.46 0.29
CA PRO A 336 -30.06 -0.20 1.14
C PRO A 336 -30.01 -1.21 2.30
N LYS A 337 -28.80 -1.67 2.62
CA LYS A 337 -28.52 -2.49 3.81
C LYS A 337 -28.66 -1.66 5.08
N THR A 338 -29.04 -2.32 6.19
CA THR A 338 -28.96 -1.72 7.52
C THR A 338 -27.53 -1.84 8.05
N ALA A 339 -26.76 -0.76 7.97
CA ALA A 339 -25.37 -0.73 8.43
C ALA A 339 -25.25 -0.46 9.94
N LEU A 340 -24.14 -0.90 10.54
CA LEU A 340 -23.78 -0.51 11.90
C LEU A 340 -23.60 1.02 11.99
N THR A 341 -24.11 1.62 13.06
CA THR A 341 -23.99 3.07 13.30
C THR A 341 -22.92 3.34 14.35
N PHE A 342 -21.91 4.12 14.00
CA PHE A 342 -20.87 4.53 14.93
C PHE A 342 -21.39 5.55 15.95
N ASP A 343 -21.30 5.23 17.24
CA ASP A 343 -21.55 6.17 18.34
C ASP A 343 -20.23 6.45 19.09
N PRO A 344 -19.65 7.66 18.99
CA PRO A 344 -18.40 8.00 19.68
C PRO A 344 -18.51 7.97 21.21
N ASN A 345 -19.74 7.98 21.76
CA ASN A 345 -20.00 7.93 23.19
C ASN A 345 -20.43 6.55 23.68
N SER A 346 -20.24 5.50 22.88
CA SER A 346 -20.54 4.13 23.30
C SER A 346 -19.75 3.78 24.57
N ALA A 347 -20.32 2.88 25.38
CA ALA A 347 -19.70 2.47 26.64
C ALA A 347 -18.30 1.88 26.43
N LEU A 348 -18.11 1.11 25.36
CA LEU A 348 -16.82 0.51 25.00
C LEU A 348 -15.80 1.58 24.61
N LEU A 349 -16.16 2.50 23.71
CA LEU A 349 -15.25 3.57 23.28
C LEU A 349 -14.86 4.49 24.45
N THR A 350 -15.79 4.75 25.36
CA THR A 350 -15.51 5.55 26.56
C THR A 350 -14.49 4.85 27.47
N GLU A 351 -14.64 3.53 27.71
CA GLU A 351 -13.67 2.75 28.49
C GLU A 351 -12.31 2.68 27.78
N LEU A 352 -12.29 2.42 26.48
CA LEU A 352 -11.08 2.36 25.66
C LEU A 352 -10.31 3.68 25.65
N ASN A 353 -11.00 4.81 25.43
CA ASN A 353 -10.38 6.14 25.49
C ASN A 353 -9.85 6.47 26.88
N THR A 354 -10.55 6.04 27.93
CA THR A 354 -10.09 6.22 29.32
C THR A 354 -8.81 5.41 29.57
N ASN A 355 -8.79 4.14 29.13
CA ASN A 355 -7.61 3.27 29.26
C ASN A 355 -6.41 3.82 28.47
N PHE A 356 -6.64 4.31 27.25
CA PHE A 356 -5.62 4.97 26.45
C PHE A 356 -5.04 6.19 27.18
N ALA A 357 -5.89 7.09 27.67
CA ALA A 357 -5.46 8.30 28.37
C ALA A 357 -4.68 8.02 29.67
N GLN A 358 -4.98 6.91 30.36
CA GLN A 358 -4.23 6.49 31.55
C GLN A 358 -2.82 5.96 31.22
N LEU A 359 -2.70 5.17 30.15
CA LEU A 359 -1.42 4.57 29.74
C LEU A 359 -0.53 5.57 29.00
N HIS A 360 -1.13 6.52 28.29
CA HIS A 360 -0.46 7.53 27.48
C HIS A 360 -0.71 8.93 28.05
N ALA A 361 -0.42 9.14 29.34
CA ALA A 361 -0.61 10.44 29.99
C ALA A 361 0.17 11.63 29.37
N ASN A 362 1.14 11.33 28.51
CA ASN A 362 1.92 12.32 27.75
C ASN A 362 1.38 12.55 26.32
N SER A 363 0.30 11.89 25.91
CA SER A 363 -0.35 12.14 24.62
C SER A 363 -0.94 13.55 24.57
N ALA A 364 -1.08 14.09 23.38
CA ALA A 364 -1.78 15.34 23.16
C ALA A 364 -3.22 15.25 23.65
N THR A 365 -3.76 16.35 24.16
CA THR A 365 -5.17 16.39 24.53
C THR A 365 -6.05 16.47 23.28
N PRO A 366 -7.30 15.98 23.32
CA PRO A 366 -8.24 16.13 22.21
C PRO A 366 -8.39 17.58 21.74
N GLU A 367 -8.34 18.55 22.66
CA GLU A 367 -8.38 19.97 22.30
C GLU A 367 -7.14 20.41 21.53
N ALA A 368 -5.95 19.96 21.94
CA ALA A 368 -4.71 20.30 21.22
C ALA A 368 -4.71 19.74 19.80
N ILE A 369 -5.27 18.54 19.60
CA ILE A 369 -5.43 17.94 18.28
C ILE A 369 -6.48 18.67 17.46
N ALA A 370 -7.61 19.04 18.03
CA ALA A 370 -8.64 19.83 17.36
C ALA A 370 -8.12 21.21 16.92
N ASP A 371 -7.36 21.89 17.78
CA ASP A 371 -6.71 23.17 17.47
C ASP A 371 -5.72 23.03 16.30
N CYS A 372 -4.90 21.98 16.32
CA CYS A 372 -3.97 21.69 15.22
C CYS A 372 -4.69 21.35 13.91
N GLN A 373 -5.74 20.54 13.95
CA GLN A 373 -6.56 20.23 12.77
C GLN A 373 -7.18 21.50 12.20
N SER A 374 -7.67 22.40 13.05
CA SER A 374 -8.21 23.70 12.64
C SER A 374 -7.15 24.58 11.98
N LEU A 375 -5.94 24.67 12.55
CA LEU A 375 -4.84 25.43 11.97
C LEU A 375 -4.43 24.89 10.60
N VAL A 376 -4.22 23.57 10.49
CA VAL A 376 -3.86 22.89 9.24
C VAL A 376 -4.94 23.12 8.19
N HIS A 377 -6.21 22.91 8.53
CA HIS A 377 -7.34 23.12 7.62
C HIS A 377 -7.45 24.58 7.14
N LYS A 378 -7.24 25.56 8.03
CA LYS A 378 -7.23 26.99 7.67
C LYS A 378 -6.11 27.34 6.69
N ILE A 379 -4.94 26.71 6.82
CA ILE A 379 -3.81 26.93 5.92
C ILE A 379 -4.03 26.21 4.59
N ASP A 380 -4.46 24.94 4.62
CA ASP A 380 -4.72 24.16 3.42
C ASP A 380 -5.88 24.74 2.59
N SER A 381 -6.91 25.28 3.23
CA SER A 381 -8.02 25.92 2.49
C SER A 381 -7.61 27.17 1.70
N GLN A 382 -6.49 27.82 2.05
CA GLN A 382 -5.94 28.94 1.26
C GLN A 382 -5.18 28.48 0.02
N TRP A 383 -4.70 27.23 0.00
CA TRP A 383 -3.90 26.69 -1.10
C TRP A 383 -4.57 25.43 -1.68
N GLN A 384 -5.31 25.62 -2.77
CA GLN A 384 -6.07 24.57 -3.46
C GLN A 384 -5.53 24.40 -4.89
N PRO A 385 -4.36 23.76 -5.06
CA PRO A 385 -3.75 23.57 -6.37
C PRO A 385 -4.54 22.56 -7.21
N HIS A 386 -4.39 22.64 -8.54
CA HIS A 386 -5.00 21.67 -9.46
C HIS A 386 -3.95 20.73 -10.10
N ASN A 387 -4.41 19.55 -10.53
CA ASN A 387 -3.55 18.55 -11.17
C ASN A 387 -3.44 18.75 -12.70
N LEU A 388 -2.65 17.91 -13.36
CA LEU A 388 -2.46 17.93 -14.82
C LEU A 388 -3.77 17.80 -15.60
N SER A 389 -4.71 16.95 -15.15
CA SER A 389 -5.98 16.73 -15.86
C SER A 389 -6.80 18.01 -15.96
N TYR A 390 -6.96 18.74 -14.85
CA TYR A 390 -7.66 20.02 -14.82
C TYR A 390 -7.06 21.03 -15.81
N PHE A 391 -5.73 21.16 -15.85
CA PHE A 391 -5.08 22.12 -16.74
C PHE A 391 -5.08 21.67 -18.20
N SER A 392 -5.01 20.36 -18.48
CA SER A 392 -5.21 19.80 -19.82
C SER A 392 -6.60 20.12 -20.34
N ASP A 393 -7.65 19.86 -19.55
CA ASP A 393 -9.04 20.19 -19.91
C ASP A 393 -9.23 21.69 -20.15
N LYS A 394 -8.61 22.52 -19.30
CA LYS A 394 -8.64 23.97 -19.44
C LYS A 394 -8.02 24.43 -20.75
N LEU A 395 -6.83 23.91 -21.11
CA LEU A 395 -6.17 24.24 -22.37
C LEU A 395 -7.03 23.81 -23.58
N ILE A 396 -7.61 22.62 -23.54
CA ILE A 396 -8.51 22.12 -24.59
C ILE A 396 -9.73 23.04 -24.76
N LYS A 397 -10.37 23.44 -23.66
CA LYS A 397 -11.51 24.37 -23.66
C LYS A 397 -11.14 25.76 -24.19
N GLU A 398 -9.90 26.19 -23.97
CA GLU A 398 -9.34 27.43 -24.52
C GLU A 398 -8.88 27.30 -25.99
N GLY A 399 -9.02 26.12 -26.62
CA GLY A 399 -8.57 25.87 -27.99
C GLY A 399 -7.06 25.81 -28.15
N LYS A 400 -6.32 25.52 -27.07
CA LYS A 400 -4.86 25.39 -27.05
C LYS A 400 -4.45 23.92 -27.00
N GLU A 401 -3.35 23.59 -27.68
CA GLU A 401 -2.76 22.26 -27.57
C GLU A 401 -2.16 22.00 -26.18
N VAL A 402 -2.32 20.77 -25.69
CA VAL A 402 -1.68 20.31 -24.44
C VAL A 402 -0.25 19.90 -24.75
N THR A 403 0.69 20.83 -24.55
CA THR A 403 2.12 20.61 -24.79
C THR A 403 2.94 20.91 -23.53
N ALA A 404 4.11 20.27 -23.41
CA ALA A 404 5.06 20.52 -22.33
C ALA A 404 5.37 22.01 -22.14
N SER A 405 5.50 22.77 -23.23
CA SER A 405 5.75 24.21 -23.20
C SER A 405 4.55 24.99 -22.66
N ASN A 406 3.32 24.73 -23.16
CA ASN A 406 2.12 25.43 -22.68
C ASN A 406 1.85 25.16 -21.19
N LEU A 407 2.13 23.94 -20.73
CA LEU A 407 2.04 23.56 -19.33
C LEU A 407 3.11 24.26 -18.47
N ASN A 408 4.35 24.37 -18.97
CA ASN A 408 5.45 25.05 -18.26
C ASN A 408 5.14 26.53 -17.96
N HIS A 409 4.45 27.21 -18.89
CA HIS A 409 4.02 28.60 -18.72
C HIS A 409 3.01 28.78 -17.58
N ILE A 410 2.22 27.74 -17.27
CA ILE A 410 1.31 27.73 -16.13
C ILE A 410 2.12 27.47 -14.86
N ASP A 411 2.76 26.30 -14.82
CA ASP A 411 3.65 25.88 -13.75
C ASP A 411 4.59 24.75 -14.23
N PRO A 412 5.91 24.82 -13.98
CA PRO A 412 6.85 23.78 -14.40
C PRO A 412 6.55 22.37 -13.86
N ALA A 413 5.86 22.25 -12.71
CA ALA A 413 5.45 20.94 -12.19
C ALA A 413 4.56 20.17 -13.17
N LEU A 414 3.72 20.86 -13.96
CA LEU A 414 2.83 20.23 -14.93
C LEU A 414 3.58 19.61 -16.10
N THR A 415 4.66 20.25 -16.54
CA THR A 415 5.53 19.71 -17.60
C THR A 415 6.16 18.41 -17.16
N ASP A 416 6.64 18.32 -15.92
CA ASP A 416 7.20 17.08 -15.40
C ASP A 416 6.15 15.97 -15.33
N CYS A 417 4.93 16.26 -14.87
CA CYS A 417 3.83 15.27 -14.88
C CYS A 417 3.52 14.77 -16.29
N PHE A 418 3.39 15.70 -17.23
CA PHE A 418 3.05 15.41 -18.61
C PHE A 418 4.13 14.56 -19.27
N ASN A 419 5.39 14.95 -19.07
CA ASN A 419 6.54 14.20 -19.57
C ASN A 419 6.61 12.82 -18.91
N TYR A 420 6.33 12.70 -17.62
CA TYR A 420 6.29 11.40 -16.93
C TYR A 420 5.26 10.46 -17.57
N GLN A 421 4.06 10.93 -17.89
CA GLN A 421 3.02 10.13 -18.55
C GLN A 421 3.38 9.73 -19.98
N GLN A 422 4.20 10.52 -20.68
CA GLN A 422 4.60 10.24 -22.07
C GLN A 422 5.92 9.46 -22.20
N ARG A 423 6.73 9.41 -21.14
CA ARG A 423 8.04 8.78 -21.18
C ARG A 423 7.91 7.26 -21.22
N GLN A 424 8.56 6.66 -22.21
CA GLN A 424 8.93 5.25 -22.16
C GLN A 424 10.15 5.12 -21.23
N PRO A 425 10.10 4.34 -20.14
CA PRO A 425 11.27 4.14 -19.29
C PRO A 425 12.38 3.49 -20.12
N LEU A 426 13.65 3.76 -19.80
CA LEU A 426 14.75 2.98 -20.38
C LEU A 426 14.51 1.50 -20.04
N PRO A 427 14.29 0.64 -21.05
CA PRO A 427 13.90 -0.74 -20.80
C PRO A 427 15.04 -1.43 -20.06
N ARG A 428 14.68 -2.06 -18.94
CA ARG A 428 15.55 -2.89 -18.12
C ARG A 428 14.84 -4.22 -17.92
N ARG A 429 15.54 -5.32 -18.19
CA ARG A 429 14.96 -6.65 -18.12
C ARG A 429 15.99 -7.61 -17.53
N GLN A 430 15.54 -8.49 -16.64
CA GLN A 430 16.37 -9.60 -16.21
C GLN A 430 16.63 -10.56 -17.38
N SER A 431 17.75 -11.29 -17.34
CA SER A 431 18.11 -12.22 -18.42
C SER A 431 17.12 -13.39 -18.53
N GLY A 432 16.41 -13.72 -17.45
CA GLY A 432 15.58 -14.92 -17.34
C GLY A 432 16.40 -16.22 -17.20
N ASN A 433 17.73 -16.13 -17.12
CA ASN A 433 18.64 -17.24 -16.97
C ASN A 433 19.40 -17.13 -15.64
N HIS A 434 18.82 -17.72 -14.58
CA HIS A 434 19.38 -17.69 -13.24
C HIS A 434 20.81 -18.25 -13.13
N SER A 435 21.17 -19.25 -13.97
CA SER A 435 22.52 -19.80 -13.94
C SER A 435 23.55 -18.80 -14.45
N LEU A 436 23.21 -18.05 -15.51
CA LEU A 436 24.06 -17.02 -16.08
C LEU A 436 24.22 -15.86 -15.10
N ASP A 437 23.11 -15.37 -14.55
CA ASP A 437 23.06 -14.28 -13.56
C ASP A 437 23.95 -14.60 -12.35
N ASN A 438 23.75 -15.78 -11.74
CA ASN A 438 24.52 -16.20 -10.57
C ASN A 438 26.03 -16.27 -10.85
N THR A 439 26.41 -16.67 -12.07
CA THR A 439 27.82 -16.76 -12.46
C THR A 439 28.43 -15.37 -12.61
N ILE A 440 27.77 -14.48 -13.35
CA ILE A 440 28.22 -13.10 -13.58
C ILE A 440 28.33 -12.33 -12.27
N TYR A 441 27.30 -12.38 -11.44
CA TYR A 441 27.29 -11.71 -10.14
C TYR A 441 28.28 -12.33 -9.15
N GLY A 442 28.47 -13.66 -9.20
CA GLY A 442 29.51 -14.34 -8.42
C GLY A 442 30.92 -13.88 -8.79
N LEU A 443 31.20 -13.61 -10.07
CA LEU A 443 32.46 -13.04 -10.53
C LEU A 443 32.63 -11.59 -10.08
N ALA A 444 31.57 -10.78 -10.16
CA ALA A 444 31.58 -9.39 -9.69
C ALA A 444 31.87 -9.29 -8.18
N ALA A 445 31.27 -10.17 -7.38
CA ALA A 445 31.52 -10.28 -5.93
C ALA A 445 32.96 -10.69 -5.59
N GLN A 446 33.68 -11.34 -6.52
CA GLN A 446 35.07 -11.76 -6.36
C GLN A 446 36.08 -10.75 -6.95
N ASN A 447 35.63 -9.54 -7.30
CA ASN A 447 36.46 -8.52 -7.96
C ASN A 447 37.02 -8.94 -9.33
N LYS A 448 36.27 -9.77 -10.07
CA LYS A 448 36.64 -10.26 -11.41
C LYS A 448 35.77 -9.63 -12.50
N ILE A 449 35.69 -8.31 -12.52
CA ILE A 449 34.80 -7.58 -13.43
C ILE A 449 35.05 -7.88 -14.92
N ASN A 450 36.31 -7.99 -15.34
CA ASN A 450 36.64 -8.27 -16.75
C ASN A 450 36.17 -9.65 -17.21
N GLU A 451 36.11 -10.64 -16.30
CA GLU A 451 35.54 -11.96 -16.61
C GLU A 451 34.02 -11.87 -16.69
N ALA A 452 33.38 -11.15 -15.75
CA ALA A 452 31.94 -10.92 -15.74
C ALA A 452 31.46 -10.20 -17.03
N ILE A 453 32.13 -9.11 -17.43
CA ILE A 453 31.83 -8.37 -18.66
C ILE A 453 31.89 -9.30 -19.88
N LYS A 454 32.99 -10.05 -20.03
CA LYS A 454 33.14 -11.00 -21.14
C LYS A 454 31.99 -12.00 -21.19
N MET A 455 31.56 -12.54 -20.06
CA MET A 455 30.44 -13.48 -20.03
C MET A 455 29.12 -12.86 -20.51
N VAL A 456 28.85 -11.60 -20.14
CA VAL A 456 27.66 -10.88 -20.63
C VAL A 456 27.78 -10.66 -22.15
N GLU A 457 28.93 -10.19 -22.63
CA GLU A 457 29.17 -9.94 -24.05
C GLU A 457 29.06 -11.20 -24.91
N TYR A 458 29.59 -12.34 -24.44
CA TYR A 458 29.47 -13.62 -25.12
C TYR A 458 28.04 -14.14 -25.20
N ALA A 459 27.18 -13.76 -24.25
CA ALA A 459 25.79 -14.19 -24.22
C ALA A 459 24.91 -13.47 -25.27
N GLN A 460 25.41 -12.41 -25.92
CA GLN A 460 24.73 -11.67 -27.01
C GLN A 460 23.28 -11.29 -26.64
N LEU A 461 23.11 -10.74 -25.45
CA LEU A 461 21.79 -10.42 -24.90
C LEU A 461 21.23 -9.13 -25.49
N GLU A 462 19.91 -8.94 -25.35
CA GLU A 462 19.21 -7.72 -25.73
C GLU A 462 19.75 -6.50 -24.94
N GLU A 463 19.68 -5.31 -25.53
CA GLU A 463 20.17 -4.06 -24.92
C GLU A 463 19.57 -3.80 -23.53
N ALA A 464 18.27 -4.11 -23.34
CA ALA A 464 17.60 -3.95 -22.05
C ALA A 464 18.17 -4.84 -20.95
N VAL A 465 18.69 -6.01 -21.31
CA VAL A 465 19.34 -6.95 -20.38
C VAL A 465 20.78 -6.53 -20.12
N ASN A 466 21.52 -6.13 -21.16
CA ASN A 466 22.87 -5.59 -21.00
C ASN A 466 22.89 -4.34 -20.12
N ARG A 467 21.88 -3.47 -20.28
CA ARG A 467 21.68 -2.30 -19.44
C ARG A 467 21.44 -2.68 -17.98
N GLU A 468 20.64 -3.70 -17.72
CA GLU A 468 20.43 -4.18 -16.35
C GLU A 468 21.73 -4.70 -15.74
N PHE A 469 22.52 -5.49 -16.48
CA PHE A 469 23.85 -5.91 -16.01
C PHE A 469 24.78 -4.73 -15.74
N PHE A 470 24.80 -3.71 -16.59
CA PHE A 470 25.59 -2.50 -16.36
C PHE A 470 25.27 -1.89 -14.99
N TYR A 471 23.99 -1.65 -14.69
CA TYR A 471 23.57 -1.06 -13.42
C TYR A 471 23.83 -1.97 -12.22
N GLN A 472 23.51 -3.25 -12.33
CA GLN A 472 23.66 -4.22 -11.23
C GLN A 472 25.13 -4.43 -10.85
N LEU A 473 26.04 -4.49 -11.84
CA LEU A 473 27.46 -4.65 -11.59
C LEU A 473 28.06 -3.46 -10.81
N LEU A 474 27.59 -2.23 -11.06
CA LEU A 474 27.98 -1.06 -10.29
C LEU A 474 27.52 -1.11 -8.82
N GLY A 475 26.43 -1.83 -8.53
CA GLY A 475 25.99 -2.08 -7.15
C GLY A 475 26.97 -2.94 -6.34
N TYR A 476 27.77 -3.79 -7.00
CA TYR A 476 28.83 -4.56 -6.36
C TYR A 476 30.02 -3.68 -6.02
N ASN A 477 30.58 -2.99 -7.02
CA ASN A 477 31.66 -2.04 -6.85
C ASN A 477 31.51 -0.88 -7.88
N PRO A 478 31.34 0.37 -7.43
CA PRO A 478 31.30 1.53 -8.31
C PRO A 478 32.55 1.72 -9.17
N GLU A 479 33.71 1.27 -8.70
CA GLU A 479 35.00 1.36 -9.42
C GLU A 479 34.96 0.66 -10.79
N TYR A 480 34.02 -0.27 -10.99
CA TYR A 480 33.81 -0.96 -12.27
C TYR A 480 33.29 -0.06 -13.39
N PHE A 481 32.91 1.18 -13.09
CA PHE A 481 32.34 2.10 -14.07
C PHE A 481 33.24 2.28 -15.29
N THR A 482 34.54 2.44 -15.08
CA THR A 482 35.50 2.62 -16.18
C THR A 482 35.54 1.40 -17.09
N GLU A 483 35.69 0.19 -16.54
CA GLU A 483 35.71 -1.05 -17.32
C GLU A 483 34.39 -1.28 -18.07
N LEU A 484 33.27 -1.00 -17.42
CA LEU A 484 31.95 -1.14 -18.03
C LEU A 484 31.76 -0.15 -19.20
N GLN A 485 32.21 1.10 -19.06
CA GLN A 485 32.14 2.11 -20.13
C GLN A 485 33.09 1.83 -21.30
N LEU A 486 34.19 1.10 -21.07
CA LEU A 486 35.10 0.65 -22.12
C LEU A 486 34.63 -0.63 -22.84
N SER A 487 33.58 -1.28 -22.33
CA SER A 487 33.03 -2.54 -22.86
C SER A 487 31.87 -2.33 -23.84
N GLN A 488 31.32 -3.42 -24.38
CA GLN A 488 30.07 -3.38 -25.16
C GLN A 488 28.83 -3.13 -24.28
N LEU A 489 28.96 -3.20 -22.95
CA LEU A 489 27.89 -2.85 -22.01
C LEU A 489 27.78 -1.35 -21.74
N ARG A 490 28.63 -0.53 -22.37
CA ARG A 490 28.63 0.92 -22.17
C ARG A 490 27.25 1.54 -22.39
N GLN A 491 26.98 2.61 -21.66
CA GLN A 491 25.69 3.30 -21.70
C GLN A 491 25.90 4.73 -22.19
N GLU A 492 25.27 5.09 -23.31
CA GLU A 492 25.34 6.43 -23.88
C GLU A 492 24.48 7.43 -23.10
N THR A 493 23.39 6.94 -22.50
CA THR A 493 22.50 7.70 -21.61
C THR A 493 22.25 6.90 -20.33
N PHE A 494 22.14 7.62 -19.22
CA PHE A 494 21.95 7.04 -17.90
C PHE A 494 20.56 7.35 -17.37
N ASN A 495 20.10 6.51 -16.45
CA ASN A 495 19.03 6.76 -15.51
C ASN A 495 19.67 7.05 -14.15
N TYR A 496 19.68 8.31 -13.71
CA TYR A 496 20.38 8.67 -12.47
C TYR A 496 19.68 8.13 -11.22
N ASP A 497 18.34 8.04 -11.19
CA ASP A 497 17.62 7.35 -10.11
C ASP A 497 18.05 5.88 -9.98
N ALA A 498 18.28 5.19 -11.10
CA ALA A 498 18.76 3.82 -11.09
C ALA A 498 20.21 3.72 -10.59
N LEU A 499 21.11 4.60 -11.05
CA LEU A 499 22.50 4.65 -10.55
C LEU A 499 22.54 4.91 -9.04
N TYR A 500 21.78 5.92 -8.59
CA TYR A 500 21.71 6.28 -7.18
C TYR A 500 21.20 5.13 -6.32
N ARG A 501 20.14 4.43 -6.75
CA ARG A 501 19.63 3.26 -6.00
C ARG A 501 20.63 2.09 -5.95
N MET A 502 21.39 1.87 -7.02
CA MET A 502 22.36 0.76 -7.07
C MET A 502 23.63 1.06 -6.29
N ALA A 503 24.19 2.26 -6.45
CA ALA A 503 25.40 2.67 -5.74
C ALA A 503 25.12 3.07 -4.28
N HIS A 504 23.94 3.62 -4.02
CA HIS A 504 23.46 4.11 -2.72
C HIS A 504 24.51 4.98 -2.01
N THR A 505 25.01 4.55 -0.85
CA THR A 505 26.04 5.27 -0.08
C THR A 505 27.37 5.43 -0.81
N ARG A 506 27.56 4.77 -1.96
CA ARG A 506 28.76 4.82 -2.79
C ARG A 506 28.58 5.64 -4.07
N THR A 507 27.51 6.44 -4.16
CA THR A 507 27.25 7.32 -5.32
C THR A 507 28.40 8.31 -5.55
N ILE A 508 28.98 8.89 -4.50
CA ILE A 508 30.14 9.80 -4.65
C ILE A 508 31.33 9.05 -5.25
N SER A 509 31.58 7.81 -4.83
CA SER A 509 32.64 6.97 -5.41
C SER A 509 32.38 6.69 -6.88
N LEU A 510 31.14 6.36 -7.26
CA LEU A 510 30.76 6.19 -8.66
C LEU A 510 31.06 7.45 -9.49
N ILE A 511 30.73 8.62 -8.95
CA ILE A 511 30.98 9.89 -9.63
C ILE A 511 32.50 10.13 -9.81
N SER A 512 33.31 9.80 -8.80
CA SER A 512 34.77 9.94 -8.90
C SER A 512 35.42 9.03 -9.95
N GLU A 513 34.73 8.00 -10.44
CA GLU A 513 35.20 7.15 -11.55
C GLU A 513 35.05 7.80 -12.94
N GLY A 514 34.68 9.08 -13.00
CA GLY A 514 34.61 9.83 -14.26
C GLY A 514 33.22 9.90 -14.87
N LEU A 515 32.17 9.72 -14.06
CA LEU A 515 30.81 10.06 -14.49
C LEU A 515 30.71 11.58 -14.65
N ASP A 516 30.31 12.03 -15.83
CA ASP A 516 30.07 13.45 -16.11
C ASP A 516 28.89 13.96 -15.27
N ILE A 517 29.18 14.87 -14.33
CA ILE A 517 28.21 15.43 -13.39
C ILE A 517 27.34 16.54 -14.00
N ASP A 518 27.78 17.17 -15.09
CA ASP A 518 27.06 18.26 -15.77
C ASP A 518 26.06 17.74 -16.80
N LYS A 519 26.18 16.47 -17.18
CA LYS A 519 25.26 15.84 -18.12
C LYS A 519 23.89 15.60 -17.48
N LEU A 520 22.84 15.79 -18.27
CA LEU A 520 21.50 15.37 -17.89
C LEU A 520 21.27 13.91 -18.28
N ASP A 521 20.55 13.19 -17.44
CA ASP A 521 20.11 11.82 -17.67
C ASP A 521 19.05 11.76 -18.78
N TYR A 522 18.61 10.55 -19.17
CA TYR A 522 17.62 10.38 -20.25
C TYR A 522 16.25 11.02 -19.95
N THR A 523 15.96 11.29 -18.68
CA THR A 523 14.76 11.98 -18.20
C THR A 523 14.97 13.48 -18.06
N GLY A 524 16.15 13.99 -18.43
CA GLY A 524 16.53 15.37 -18.23
C GLY A 524 16.80 15.72 -16.77
N LYS A 525 17.07 14.76 -15.88
CA LYS A 525 17.50 15.00 -14.49
C LYS A 525 19.01 15.19 -14.42
N SER A 526 19.46 16.08 -13.55
CA SER A 526 20.85 16.29 -13.15
C SER A 526 21.11 15.58 -11.82
N TRP A 527 22.39 15.48 -11.43
CA TRP A 527 22.75 14.99 -10.10
C TRP A 527 22.32 15.91 -8.96
N LEU A 528 22.11 17.21 -9.22
CA LEU A 528 21.52 18.11 -8.23
C LEU A 528 20.07 17.73 -7.92
N ASP A 529 19.29 17.37 -8.94
CA ASP A 529 17.90 16.93 -8.74
C ASP A 529 17.85 15.66 -7.89
N ILE A 530 18.74 14.70 -8.14
CA ILE A 530 18.84 13.47 -7.35
C ILE A 530 19.20 13.77 -5.89
N ALA A 531 20.22 14.60 -5.65
CA ALA A 531 20.64 14.93 -4.28
C ALA A 531 19.53 15.61 -3.48
N ILE A 532 18.72 16.47 -4.12
CA ILE A 532 17.57 17.13 -3.50
C ILE A 532 16.42 16.15 -3.27
N MET A 533 16.01 15.39 -4.30
CA MET A 533 14.87 14.46 -4.23
C MET A 533 15.12 13.31 -3.24
N GLU A 534 16.37 12.89 -3.10
CA GLU A 534 16.77 11.80 -2.20
C GLU A 534 17.26 12.27 -0.83
N HIS A 535 17.28 13.59 -0.59
CA HIS A 535 17.76 14.18 0.66
C HIS A 535 19.17 13.73 1.03
N ASP A 536 20.09 13.78 0.04
CA ASP A 536 21.49 13.44 0.21
C ASP A 536 22.36 14.70 0.28
N LEU A 537 22.47 15.27 1.49
CA LEU A 537 23.26 16.47 1.76
C LEU A 537 24.76 16.23 1.49
N PRO A 538 25.36 15.08 1.87
CA PRO A 538 26.72 14.75 1.48
C PRO A 538 26.95 14.79 -0.03
N LEU A 539 26.05 14.21 -0.84
CA LEU A 539 26.14 14.26 -2.29
C LEU A 539 26.01 15.68 -2.81
N LEU A 540 25.02 16.46 -2.35
CA LEU A 540 24.87 17.86 -2.76
C LEU A 540 26.13 18.67 -2.47
N ASN A 541 26.67 18.56 -1.26
CA ASN A 541 27.91 19.24 -0.87
C ASN A 541 29.08 18.79 -1.75
N TYR A 542 29.21 17.50 -2.04
CA TYR A 542 30.23 17.00 -2.95
C TYR A 542 30.11 17.61 -4.34
N LEU A 543 28.91 17.61 -4.94
CA LEU A 543 28.67 18.15 -6.28
C LEU A 543 29.01 19.66 -6.36
N VAL A 544 28.61 20.44 -5.36
CA VAL A 544 28.94 21.87 -5.28
C VAL A 544 30.45 22.08 -5.14
N ASN A 545 31.14 21.26 -4.34
CA ASN A 545 32.60 21.31 -4.19
C ASN A 545 33.34 20.88 -5.47
N GLN A 546 32.72 20.06 -6.33
CA GLN A 546 33.23 19.72 -7.66
C GLN A 546 32.88 20.77 -8.72
N HIS A 547 32.31 21.91 -8.32
CA HIS A 547 31.92 23.00 -9.21
C HIS A 547 30.95 22.58 -10.32
N ILE A 548 30.00 21.69 -9.99
CA ILE A 548 28.89 21.34 -10.91
C ILE A 548 28.20 22.61 -11.43
N SER A 549 27.86 22.60 -12.71
CA SER A 549 27.09 23.66 -13.34
C SER A 549 25.62 23.58 -12.92
N TYR A 550 25.00 24.72 -12.62
CA TYR A 550 23.56 24.75 -12.43
C TYR A 550 22.85 24.39 -13.76
N PRO A 551 22.00 23.36 -13.81
CA PRO A 551 21.46 22.86 -15.07
C PRO A 551 20.52 23.89 -15.70
N TYR A 552 20.76 24.20 -16.97
CA TYR A 552 19.81 24.98 -17.76
C TYR A 552 18.64 24.09 -18.20
N ARG A 553 17.42 24.55 -17.91
CA ARG A 553 16.18 23.88 -18.32
C ARG A 553 15.29 24.85 -19.09
N GLU A 554 14.91 24.47 -20.31
CA GLU A 554 13.91 25.21 -21.09
C GLU A 554 12.50 24.99 -20.56
N SER A 555 12.25 23.85 -19.92
CA SER A 555 10.97 23.49 -19.31
C SER A 555 11.14 22.46 -18.20
N GLY A 556 10.13 22.32 -17.34
CA GLY A 556 10.16 21.44 -16.18
C GLY A 556 10.82 22.09 -14.96
N ARG A 557 10.75 21.42 -13.80
CA ARG A 557 11.27 21.97 -12.55
C ARG A 557 12.79 21.96 -12.54
N ASP A 558 13.39 23.04 -12.07
CA ASP A 558 14.82 23.12 -11.83
C ASP A 558 15.17 22.76 -10.36
N PRO A 559 16.46 22.58 -10.02
CA PRO A 559 16.85 22.21 -8.66
C PRO A 559 16.30 23.16 -7.58
N LEU A 560 16.28 24.47 -7.83
CA LEU A 560 15.75 25.45 -6.87
C LEU A 560 14.24 25.29 -6.68
N TYR A 561 13.49 25.06 -7.76
CA TYR A 561 12.07 24.71 -7.66
C TYR A 561 11.89 23.45 -6.80
N LEU A 562 12.59 22.36 -7.12
CA LEU A 562 12.45 21.08 -6.41
C LEU A 562 12.71 21.23 -4.91
N LEU A 563 13.72 22.02 -4.54
CA LEU A 563 14.07 22.27 -3.14
C LEU A 563 13.00 23.08 -2.39
N LEU A 564 12.36 24.05 -3.06
CA LEU A 564 11.34 24.92 -2.47
C LEU A 564 9.92 24.32 -2.50
N ASP A 565 9.72 23.20 -3.20
CA ASP A 565 8.42 22.55 -3.34
C ASP A 565 8.00 21.83 -2.05
N THR A 566 7.15 22.50 -1.26
CA THR A 566 6.65 22.00 0.03
C THR A 566 5.68 20.83 -0.09
N ASN A 567 5.33 20.43 -1.31
CA ASN A 567 4.29 19.41 -1.57
C ASN A 567 4.90 18.04 -1.80
N HIS A 568 6.22 17.99 -1.92
CA HIS A 568 6.95 16.74 -1.93
C HIS A 568 6.84 16.07 -0.56
N TYR A 569 6.46 14.79 -0.52
CA TYR A 569 6.18 14.04 0.72
C TYR A 569 7.37 13.94 1.69
N LYS A 570 8.58 14.24 1.23
CA LYS A 570 9.80 14.28 2.03
C LYS A 570 10.28 15.70 2.38
N PHE A 571 9.52 16.75 2.06
CA PHE A 571 9.91 18.12 2.40
C PHE A 571 10.11 18.27 3.91
N ASN A 572 11.29 18.77 4.31
CA ASN A 572 11.60 19.06 5.71
C ASN A 572 12.09 20.51 5.83
N PRO A 573 11.35 21.39 6.52
CA PRO A 573 11.73 22.80 6.69
C PRO A 573 13.00 22.99 7.52
N GLU A 574 13.39 22.03 8.37
CA GLU A 574 14.57 22.12 9.24
C GLU A 574 15.89 22.07 8.44
N HIS A 575 15.94 21.23 7.40
CA HIS A 575 17.12 21.08 6.54
C HIS A 575 17.11 22.01 5.33
N LEU A 576 15.99 22.69 5.05
CA LEU A 576 15.83 23.51 3.85
C LEU A 576 16.94 24.56 3.70
N LEU A 577 17.30 25.24 4.80
CA LEU A 577 18.31 26.31 4.75
C LEU A 577 19.72 25.80 4.43
N GLU A 578 20.06 24.59 4.90
CA GLU A 578 21.35 23.96 4.64
C GLU A 578 21.51 23.62 3.15
N TYR A 579 20.50 22.95 2.57
CA TYR A 579 20.45 22.64 1.15
C TYR A 579 20.45 23.90 0.29
N LEU A 580 19.63 24.89 0.69
CA LEU A 580 19.52 26.13 -0.05
C LEU A 580 20.84 26.90 -0.04
N SER A 581 21.57 26.89 1.08
CA SER A 581 22.87 27.53 1.17
C SER A 581 23.89 26.94 0.20
N LEU A 582 23.90 25.61 0.03
CA LEU A 582 24.76 24.96 -0.96
C LEU A 582 24.32 25.28 -2.38
N LEU A 583 23.00 25.22 -2.66
CA LEU A 583 22.49 25.44 -4.01
C LEU A 583 22.68 26.88 -4.47
N MET A 584 22.51 27.86 -3.57
CA MET A 584 22.64 29.28 -3.88
C MET A 584 24.09 29.70 -4.21
N VAL A 585 25.11 28.90 -3.83
CA VAL A 585 26.51 29.10 -4.28
C VAL A 585 26.65 28.96 -5.79
N LEU A 586 25.76 28.19 -6.44
CA LEU A 586 25.74 28.02 -7.89
C LEU A 586 25.02 29.17 -8.63
N GLU A 587 24.61 30.22 -7.89
CA GLU A 587 23.94 31.42 -8.41
C GLU A 587 22.73 31.13 -9.32
N PRO A 588 21.76 30.32 -8.88
CA PRO A 588 20.60 29.99 -9.70
C PRO A 588 19.78 31.25 -10.02
N LYS A 589 19.28 31.33 -11.26
CA LYS A 589 18.36 32.39 -11.64
C LYS A 589 17.02 32.22 -10.92
N VAL A 590 16.61 33.24 -10.17
CA VAL A 590 15.31 33.25 -9.49
C VAL A 590 14.21 33.68 -10.48
N TYR A 591 13.21 32.81 -10.65
CA TYR A 591 12.07 33.05 -11.52
C TYR A 591 10.77 33.27 -10.71
N PRO A 592 9.69 33.79 -11.34
CA PRO A 592 8.42 34.00 -10.64
C PRO A 592 7.85 32.74 -9.97
N GLN A 593 8.02 31.55 -10.55
CA GLN A 593 7.57 30.30 -9.92
C GLN A 593 8.27 30.01 -8.58
N HIS A 594 9.55 30.36 -8.42
CA HIS A 594 10.26 30.22 -7.14
C HIS A 594 9.65 31.15 -6.09
N GLN A 595 9.25 32.36 -6.49
CA GLN A 595 8.56 33.28 -5.60
C GLN A 595 7.16 32.77 -5.20
N ARG A 596 6.44 32.08 -6.09
CA ARG A 596 5.18 31.41 -5.72
C ARG A 596 5.41 30.32 -4.68
N LEU A 597 6.43 29.49 -4.83
CA LEU A 597 6.83 28.50 -3.83
C LEU A 597 7.21 29.17 -2.50
N MET A 598 7.95 30.28 -2.55
CA MET A 598 8.26 31.07 -1.36
C MET A 598 7.03 31.69 -0.70
N SER A 599 5.99 32.07 -1.45
CA SER A 599 4.68 32.46 -0.89
C SER A 599 4.03 31.30 -0.13
N LEU A 600 4.15 30.06 -0.64
CA LEU A 600 3.64 28.86 0.03
C LEU A 600 4.47 28.54 1.29
N ILE A 601 5.79 28.69 1.24
CA ILE A 601 6.66 28.58 2.42
C ILE A 601 6.31 29.66 3.45
N ARG A 602 6.05 30.90 3.05
CA ARG A 602 5.60 31.97 3.97
C ARG A 602 4.30 31.58 4.69
N LEU A 603 3.38 30.95 3.96
CA LEU A 603 2.08 30.54 4.48
C LEU A 603 2.20 29.35 5.46
N LYS A 604 3.00 28.32 5.11
CA LYS A 604 3.12 27.08 5.89
C LYS A 604 4.24 27.13 6.96
N PHE A 605 5.35 27.81 6.68
CA PHE A 605 6.58 27.81 7.47
C PHE A 605 7.14 29.24 7.63
N PRO A 606 6.44 30.13 8.36
CA PRO A 606 6.80 31.56 8.45
C PRO A 606 8.18 31.82 9.05
N GLU A 607 8.63 30.99 9.99
CA GLU A 607 9.97 31.10 10.59
C GLU A 607 11.07 30.76 9.57
N SER A 608 10.93 29.63 8.86
CA SER A 608 11.83 29.24 7.78
C SER A 608 11.85 30.28 6.67
N TYR A 609 10.69 30.84 6.27
CA TYR A 609 10.62 31.93 5.30
C TYR A 609 11.45 33.15 5.75
N THR A 610 11.34 33.54 7.02
CA THR A 610 12.08 34.67 7.58
C THR A 610 13.58 34.43 7.55
N GLN A 611 14.03 33.23 7.94
CA GLN A 611 15.45 32.85 7.88
C GLN A 611 15.98 32.87 6.44
N ILE A 612 15.26 32.24 5.51
CA ILE A 612 15.64 32.17 4.09
C ILE A 612 15.76 33.57 3.50
N THR A 613 14.77 34.43 3.71
CA THR A 613 14.75 35.77 3.09
C THR A 613 15.76 36.73 3.70
N ASN A 614 16.13 36.55 4.97
CA ASN A 614 17.24 37.29 5.59
C ASN A 614 18.59 36.93 4.96
N GLN A 615 18.81 35.66 4.60
CA GLN A 615 20.06 35.20 4.00
C GLN A 615 20.09 35.37 2.47
N PHE A 616 18.95 35.18 1.81
CA PHE A 616 18.79 35.23 0.36
C PHE A 616 17.65 36.19 -0.04
N PRO A 617 17.89 37.52 -0.03
CA PRO A 617 16.86 38.51 -0.33
C PRO A 617 16.24 38.39 -1.75
N THR A 618 16.94 37.75 -2.68
CA THR A 618 16.43 37.49 -4.04
C THR A 618 15.21 36.55 -4.05
N LEU A 619 15.01 35.75 -3.01
CA LEU A 619 13.88 34.83 -2.85
C LEU A 619 12.65 35.47 -2.18
N ILE A 620 12.69 36.77 -1.83
CA ILE A 620 11.54 37.45 -1.23
C ILE A 620 10.34 37.40 -2.20
N ALA A 621 9.28 36.72 -1.77
CA ALA A 621 7.98 36.77 -2.41
C ALA A 621 7.22 38.03 -1.96
N LYS A 622 6.89 38.93 -2.89
CA LYS A 622 6.05 40.10 -2.60
C LYS A 622 4.65 39.67 -2.12
N GLU A 623 3.94 40.57 -1.44
CA GLU A 623 2.63 40.25 -0.84
C GLU A 623 1.58 39.81 -1.88
N ASP A 624 1.68 40.30 -3.11
CA ASP A 624 0.76 40.04 -4.22
C ASP A 624 1.11 38.79 -5.07
N ILE A 625 2.22 38.11 -4.77
CA ILE A 625 2.60 36.90 -5.51
C ILE A 625 1.63 35.76 -5.18
N PRO A 626 0.93 35.20 -6.18
CA PRO A 626 -0.03 34.12 -5.96
C PRO A 626 0.67 32.85 -5.48
N LEU A 627 -0.09 31.97 -4.82
CA LEU A 627 0.37 30.63 -4.47
C LEU A 627 0.57 29.77 -5.73
N PRO A 628 1.37 28.69 -5.66
CA PRO A 628 1.56 27.76 -6.78
C PRO A 628 0.21 27.19 -7.24
N PRO A 629 -0.16 27.34 -8.52
CA PRO A 629 -1.49 26.96 -9.00
C PRO A 629 -1.65 25.45 -9.23
N ALA A 630 -0.54 24.71 -9.29
CA ALA A 630 -0.51 23.32 -9.71
C ALA A 630 0.29 22.43 -8.77
N VAL A 631 -0.03 21.13 -8.80
CA VAL A 631 0.73 20.07 -8.14
C VAL A 631 0.86 18.86 -9.05
N CYS A 632 1.95 18.13 -8.88
CA CYS A 632 2.15 16.82 -9.47
C CYS A 632 2.05 15.74 -8.39
N LEU A 633 0.90 15.07 -8.31
CA LEU A 633 0.63 14.09 -7.24
C LEU A 633 1.19 12.69 -7.54
N ASN A 634 1.77 12.48 -8.72
CA ASN A 634 2.31 11.18 -9.16
C ASN A 634 3.80 11.34 -9.51
N PHE A 635 4.68 10.93 -8.60
CA PHE A 635 6.09 10.61 -8.87
C PHE A 635 6.37 9.19 -8.42
#